data_AF-A0ABD5NQK2-F1
#
_entry.id   AF-A0ABD5NQK2-F1
#
_cell.length_a   1.000
_cell.length_b   1.000
_cell.length_c   1.000
_cell.angle_alpha   90.00
_cell.angle_beta   90.00
_cell.angle_gamma   90.00
#
_symmetry.space_group_name_H-M   'P 1'
#
loop_
_entity.id
_entity.type
_entity.pdbx_description
1 polymer ?
#
loop_
_entity_poly.entity_id
_entity_poly.type
_entity_poly.pdbx_seq_one_letter_code
_entity_poly.pdbx_strand_id
1 'polypeptide(L)'
;MGLDVPTLDDRTYEELLDRAKTLIPAYEADWTDFNPHDPGITILEVLAWLTETHSYQLDQVTDAHREKYLRLLGHDRRLQTAATAPLSIDPPDDAIGTRIPAETPLSVTDGAEETFRFETDHDVVLTGATVDHVVTVDATGETEHTEANRTSGMFYRPLGDEAGDGACLSLGFDGDPFADAPVLTLGVDYHDDDLPDPEPGASLATGSQFSPSVALSWAYLAPEAEYWESLTVTRDETGALYGGGVIELARRETPEPATVQGSSVTGTDPRAWIRCRVETPGYEFPPQVDAVRTNVVSASHRAHVVDETLRPVTVPGSGGTEETLGLDGQTYAFGAENLFSATVRVDGERFTEVPDFDASGPDDPHYVLDRERGRVTFGDGRAGRVPPADATVVASYVHGGGEAGTVSPSAVWRFVDPDTSHSSVSTLAGADDVVTPLDGASGGADSESIEAALRRARRDLRRPYRAVTAEDFSSIAGRTPGVRVARTTVLVDDPIPVVVVPFAPADVGRPEPSEGFLRAVQSHVDERTLLTDRVTVRGPRYVGLEVSVAGRTRPGFSPRTHETAVADAVESAVHPLSGGAGDGWPFGKTLSGARLADRLADLEAIDRITDLSITAHGGTMVDEETVAIDDAALFAVDSVRVDLRGSNGVS
;
A
#
# COMPACT_ATOMS: atom_id res chain seq x y z
N MET A 1 -16.10 -28.07 -0.94
CA MET A 1 -15.99 -29.46 -0.47
C MET A 1 -14.57 -29.66 0.00
N GLY A 2 -14.37 -29.92 1.29
CA GLY A 2 -13.07 -30.35 1.80
C GLY A 2 -12.73 -31.70 1.18
N LEU A 3 -11.47 -31.89 0.79
CA LEU A 3 -10.97 -33.22 0.49
C LEU A 3 -11.07 -34.03 1.79
N ASP A 4 -11.75 -35.17 1.74
CA ASP A 4 -11.70 -36.14 2.84
C ASP A 4 -10.24 -36.58 2.96
N VAL A 5 -9.59 -36.20 4.06
CA VAL A 5 -8.22 -36.64 4.33
C VAL A 5 -8.33 -38.09 4.78
N PRO A 6 -7.81 -39.07 4.00
CA PRO A 6 -7.91 -40.46 4.38
C PRO A 6 -7.09 -40.71 5.65
N THR A 7 -7.69 -41.34 6.65
CA THR A 7 -6.95 -41.96 7.76
C THR A 7 -6.07 -43.06 7.18
N LEU A 8 -4.74 -42.98 7.35
CA LEU A 8 -3.83 -43.97 6.75
C LEU A 8 -3.93 -45.30 7.52
N ASP A 9 -4.14 -45.24 8.84
CA ASP A 9 -4.27 -46.41 9.71
C ASP A 9 -5.23 -46.18 10.88
N ASP A 10 -6.43 -46.75 10.80
CA ASP A 10 -7.49 -46.62 11.81
C ASP A 10 -7.49 -47.74 12.87
N ARG A 11 -6.47 -48.62 12.85
CA ARG A 11 -6.40 -49.76 13.77
C ARG A 11 -6.15 -49.33 15.20
N THR A 12 -7.00 -49.80 16.09
CA THR A 12 -6.91 -49.57 17.53
C THR A 12 -5.90 -50.49 18.21
N TYR A 13 -5.48 -50.13 19.42
CA TYR A 13 -4.69 -50.98 20.31
C TYR A 13 -5.22 -52.42 20.39
N GLU A 14 -6.53 -52.59 20.57
CA GLU A 14 -7.16 -53.91 20.73
C GLU A 14 -7.04 -54.75 19.46
N GLU A 15 -7.28 -54.15 18.29
CA GLU A 15 -7.18 -54.82 17.00
C GLU A 15 -5.74 -55.20 16.66
N LEU A 16 -4.77 -54.35 17.02
CA LEU A 16 -3.35 -54.63 16.87
C LEU A 16 -2.90 -55.79 17.76
N LEU A 17 -3.34 -55.79 19.02
CA LEU A 17 -3.03 -56.85 19.98
C LEU A 17 -3.66 -58.19 19.60
N ASP A 18 -4.93 -58.20 19.19
CA ASP A 18 -5.64 -59.41 18.78
C ASP A 18 -5.06 -59.99 17.50
N ARG A 19 -4.66 -59.14 16.55
CA ARG A 19 -3.93 -59.56 15.37
C ARG A 19 -2.58 -60.17 15.74
N ALA A 20 -1.83 -59.56 16.65
CA ALA A 20 -0.55 -60.10 17.11
C ALA A 20 -0.72 -61.48 17.74
N LYS A 21 -1.72 -61.66 18.63
CA LYS A 21 -2.07 -62.95 19.24
C LYS A 21 -2.43 -64.00 18.19
N THR A 22 -3.18 -63.62 17.16
CA THR A 22 -3.56 -64.53 16.07
C THR A 22 -2.36 -65.01 15.25
N LEU A 23 -1.27 -64.23 15.20
CA LEU A 23 -0.05 -64.57 14.48
C LEU A 23 0.90 -65.47 15.27
N ILE A 24 0.81 -65.52 16.62
CA ILE A 24 1.73 -66.29 17.46
C ILE A 24 1.88 -67.75 16.99
N PRO A 25 0.80 -68.53 16.73
CA PRO A 25 0.93 -69.94 16.35
C PRO A 25 1.68 -70.16 15.02
N ALA A 26 1.74 -69.15 14.16
CA ALA A 26 2.44 -69.22 12.87
C ALA A 26 3.96 -68.98 13.02
N TYR A 27 4.37 -68.20 14.03
CA TYR A 27 5.78 -67.89 14.28
C TYR A 27 6.42 -68.79 15.33
N GLU A 28 5.67 -69.13 16.39
CA GLU A 28 6.15 -69.92 17.51
C GLU A 28 5.03 -70.82 18.04
N ALA A 29 5.00 -72.07 17.58
CA ALA A 29 3.94 -73.03 17.93
C ALA A 29 3.98 -73.47 19.41
N ASP A 30 5.14 -73.34 20.07
CA ASP A 30 5.32 -73.71 21.48
C ASP A 30 4.87 -72.62 22.46
N TRP A 31 4.57 -71.40 21.98
CA TRP A 31 4.04 -70.32 22.80
C TRP A 31 2.51 -70.43 22.93
N THR A 32 2.04 -71.01 24.04
CA THR A 32 0.61 -71.31 24.26
C THR A 32 -0.08 -70.47 25.33
N ASP A 33 0.68 -69.68 26.11
CA ASP A 33 0.12 -68.81 27.15
C ASP A 33 -0.13 -67.40 26.60
N PHE A 34 -1.41 -67.03 26.50
CA PHE A 34 -1.84 -65.74 25.97
C PHE A 34 -2.45 -64.82 27.03
N ASN A 35 -2.19 -65.10 28.31
CA ASN A 35 -2.74 -64.35 29.43
C ASN A 35 -1.89 -63.11 29.79
N PRO A 36 -2.44 -62.12 30.52
CA PRO A 36 -1.71 -60.89 30.88
C PRO A 36 -0.47 -61.06 31.77
N HIS A 37 -0.31 -62.23 32.39
CA HIS A 37 0.86 -62.52 33.24
C HIS A 37 2.04 -63.09 32.44
N ASP A 38 1.81 -63.45 31.17
CA ASP A 38 2.87 -63.84 30.26
C ASP A 38 3.68 -62.59 29.85
N PRO A 39 5.01 -62.57 30.08
CA PRO A 39 5.82 -61.40 29.79
C PRO A 39 5.90 -61.09 28.28
N GLY A 40 5.74 -62.09 27.42
CA GLY A 40 5.65 -61.90 25.97
C GLY A 40 4.37 -61.19 25.55
N ILE A 41 3.24 -61.51 26.20
CA ILE A 41 1.97 -60.78 26.01
C ILE A 41 2.11 -59.35 26.50
N THR A 42 2.73 -59.10 27.66
CA THR A 42 2.99 -57.73 28.13
C THR A 42 3.86 -56.94 27.13
N ILE A 43 4.86 -57.58 26.50
CA ILE A 43 5.65 -56.94 25.44
C ILE A 43 4.78 -56.60 24.22
N LEU A 44 3.89 -57.51 23.80
CA LEU A 44 2.96 -57.25 22.69
C LEU A 44 1.97 -56.12 23.00
N GLU A 45 1.51 -56.01 24.25
CA GLU A 45 0.68 -54.90 24.71
C GLU A 45 1.44 -53.56 24.57
N VAL A 46 2.67 -53.48 25.07
CA VAL A 46 3.49 -52.25 24.92
C VAL A 46 3.75 -51.91 23.45
N LEU A 47 4.05 -52.91 22.62
CA LEU A 47 4.30 -52.70 21.19
C LEU A 47 3.02 -52.28 20.44
N ALA A 48 1.86 -52.83 20.78
CA ALA A 48 0.57 -52.43 20.21
C ALA A 48 0.26 -50.96 20.56
N TRP A 49 0.47 -50.56 21.81
CA TRP A 49 0.30 -49.18 22.26
C TRP A 49 1.27 -48.21 21.56
N LEU A 50 2.55 -48.57 21.44
CA LEU A 50 3.54 -47.79 20.70
C LEU A 50 3.15 -47.65 19.23
N THR A 51 2.67 -48.74 18.61
CA THR A 51 2.26 -48.75 17.21
C THR A 51 1.05 -47.84 16.98
N GLU A 52 0.00 -47.94 17.80
CA GLU A 52 -1.16 -47.04 17.73
C GLU A 52 -0.74 -45.58 17.93
N THR A 53 0.14 -45.30 18.90
CA THR A 53 0.66 -43.95 19.14
C THR A 53 1.40 -43.39 17.93
N HIS A 54 2.25 -44.20 17.29
CA HIS A 54 2.96 -43.80 16.08
C HIS A 54 2.03 -43.66 14.87
N SER A 55 1.05 -44.55 14.69
CA SER A 55 0.04 -44.42 13.63
C SER A 55 -0.77 -43.13 13.81
N TYR A 56 -1.22 -42.84 15.02
CA TYR A 56 -1.88 -41.57 15.34
C TYR A 56 -1.01 -40.38 14.98
N GLN A 57 0.28 -40.38 15.34
CA GLN A 57 1.21 -39.29 15.00
C GLN A 57 1.41 -39.13 13.48
N LEU A 58 1.53 -40.23 12.74
CA LEU A 58 1.72 -40.23 11.29
C LEU A 58 0.48 -39.73 10.54
N ASP A 59 -0.72 -39.98 11.08
CA ASP A 59 -1.98 -39.51 10.50
C ASP A 59 -2.21 -38.00 10.69
N GLN A 60 -1.41 -37.31 11.52
CA GLN A 60 -1.59 -35.88 11.75
C GLN A 60 -0.88 -35.02 10.70
N VAL A 61 -1.67 -34.21 9.99
CA VAL A 61 -1.14 -33.06 9.25
C VAL A 61 -1.06 -31.87 10.20
N THR A 62 0.09 -31.72 10.83
CA THR A 62 0.41 -30.57 11.70
C THR A 62 0.53 -29.25 10.93
N ASP A 63 0.54 -28.15 11.67
CA ASP A 63 0.75 -26.82 11.12
C ASP A 63 2.13 -26.67 10.45
N ALA A 64 3.16 -27.36 10.95
CA ALA A 64 4.47 -27.42 10.29
C ALA A 64 4.39 -28.05 8.89
N HIS A 65 3.58 -29.11 8.70
CA HIS A 65 3.35 -29.68 7.38
C HIS A 65 2.65 -28.68 6.46
N ARG A 66 1.62 -27.99 6.95
CA ARG A 66 0.86 -27.00 6.17
C ARG A 66 1.72 -25.83 5.74
N GLU A 67 2.58 -25.34 6.60
CA GLU A 67 3.54 -24.28 6.28
C GLU A 67 4.54 -24.75 5.22
N LYS A 68 5.06 -25.98 5.32
CA LYS A 68 5.95 -26.54 4.29
C LYS A 68 5.23 -26.71 2.94
N TYR A 69 3.95 -27.09 2.94
CA TYR A 69 3.15 -27.13 1.71
C TYR A 69 2.92 -25.75 1.10
N LEU A 70 2.69 -24.72 1.92
CA LEU A 70 2.61 -23.34 1.44
C LEU A 70 3.92 -22.94 0.75
N ARG A 71 5.06 -23.19 1.40
CA ARG A 71 6.39 -22.88 0.84
C ARG A 71 6.66 -23.61 -0.47
N LEU A 72 6.28 -24.88 -0.57
CA LEU A 72 6.40 -25.66 -1.81
C LEU A 72 5.54 -25.08 -2.96
N LEU A 73 4.42 -24.43 -2.64
CA LEU A 73 3.60 -23.70 -3.61
C LEU A 73 4.14 -22.30 -3.92
N GLY A 74 5.29 -21.90 -3.36
CA GLY A 74 5.88 -20.57 -3.52
C GLY A 74 5.19 -19.48 -2.69
N HIS A 75 4.52 -19.87 -1.60
CA HIS A 75 3.85 -18.94 -0.69
C HIS A 75 4.38 -19.03 0.73
N ASP A 76 4.61 -17.88 1.36
CA ASP A 76 4.92 -17.77 2.78
C ASP A 76 3.78 -17.06 3.52
N ARG A 77 3.68 -17.26 4.84
CA ARG A 77 2.79 -16.45 5.69
C ARG A 77 3.25 -15.00 5.62
N ARG A 78 2.31 -14.06 5.49
CA ARG A 78 2.64 -12.64 5.66
C ARG A 78 2.97 -12.39 7.13
N LEU A 79 4.05 -11.66 7.36
CA LEU A 79 4.42 -11.20 8.70
C LEU A 79 3.45 -10.11 9.17
N GLN A 80 3.53 -9.79 10.46
CA GLN A 80 2.86 -8.65 11.06
C GLN A 80 3.26 -7.34 10.35
N THR A 81 2.35 -6.38 10.32
CA THR A 81 2.59 -5.00 9.86
C THR A 81 2.62 -4.06 11.07
N ALA A 82 3.37 -2.96 10.94
CA ALA A 82 3.42 -1.92 11.97
C ALA A 82 2.28 -0.93 11.78
N ALA A 83 1.66 -0.51 12.88
CA ALA A 83 0.82 0.68 12.86
C ALA A 83 1.71 1.92 12.74
N THR A 84 1.29 2.88 11.93
CA THR A 84 2.03 4.12 11.66
C THR A 84 1.12 5.32 11.91
N ALA A 85 1.67 6.37 12.51
CA ALA A 85 0.97 7.64 12.71
C ALA A 85 1.80 8.81 12.13
N PRO A 86 1.17 9.75 11.41
CA PRO A 86 1.78 11.02 11.08
C PRO A 86 1.78 11.94 12.31
N LEU A 87 2.94 12.51 12.64
CA LEU A 87 3.14 13.37 13.80
C LEU A 87 3.59 14.76 13.35
N SER A 88 2.97 15.79 13.87
CA SER A 88 3.44 17.18 13.78
C SER A 88 4.31 17.50 14.99
N ILE A 89 5.45 18.12 14.75
CA ILE A 89 6.36 18.58 15.79
C ILE A 89 6.31 20.09 15.86
N ASP A 90 6.00 20.62 17.04
CA ASP A 90 6.15 22.04 17.37
C ASP A 90 7.46 22.24 18.13
N PRO A 91 8.57 22.59 17.45
CA PRO A 91 9.88 22.58 18.08
C PRO A 91 10.04 23.79 19.01
N PRO A 92 10.62 23.61 20.22
CA PRO A 92 11.05 24.74 21.02
C PRO A 92 12.18 25.52 20.32
N ASP A 93 12.35 26.79 20.67
CA ASP A 93 13.29 27.72 20.00
C ASP A 93 14.72 27.16 19.87
N ASP A 94 15.20 26.40 20.87
CA ASP A 94 16.54 25.82 20.90
C ASP A 94 16.68 24.50 20.13
N ALA A 95 15.57 23.93 19.64
CA ALA A 95 15.54 22.76 18.76
C ALA A 95 15.41 23.13 17.27
N ILE A 96 15.08 24.39 16.94
CA ILE A 96 15.00 24.84 15.53
C ILE A 96 16.35 24.64 14.82
N GLY A 97 16.31 24.21 13.56
CA GLY A 97 17.48 23.86 12.74
C GLY A 97 18.08 22.49 13.03
N THR A 98 17.57 21.78 14.04
CA THR A 98 18.06 20.45 14.43
C THR A 98 17.44 19.36 13.56
N ARG A 99 18.25 18.35 13.20
CA ARG A 99 17.78 17.13 12.54
C ARG A 99 17.41 16.07 13.57
N ILE A 100 16.18 15.58 13.52
CA ILE A 100 15.75 14.36 14.21
C ILE A 100 16.00 13.21 13.23
N PRO A 101 16.84 12.22 13.56
CA PRO A 101 17.09 11.09 12.69
C PRO A 101 15.90 10.12 12.67
N ALA A 102 15.83 9.29 11.63
CA ALA A 102 15.05 8.05 11.67
C ALA A 102 15.45 7.19 12.88
N GLU A 103 14.58 6.26 13.27
CA GLU A 103 14.77 5.35 14.41
C GLU A 103 14.82 6.06 15.78
N THR A 104 14.39 7.33 15.85
CA THR A 104 14.31 8.07 17.12
C THR A 104 13.12 7.56 17.94
N PRO A 105 13.31 7.12 19.19
CA PRO A 105 12.24 6.49 19.96
C PRO A 105 11.23 7.48 20.52
N LEU A 106 9.96 7.09 20.45
CA LEU A 106 8.82 7.75 21.09
C LEU A 106 8.10 6.78 22.02
N SER A 107 7.61 7.32 23.12
CA SER A 107 6.69 6.68 24.05
C SER A 107 5.30 7.20 23.79
N VAL A 108 4.34 6.29 23.64
CA VAL A 108 2.95 6.61 23.33
C VAL A 108 2.05 6.05 24.42
N THR A 109 1.25 6.89 25.04
CA THR A 109 0.29 6.48 26.08
C THR A 109 -1.12 6.73 25.58
N ASP A 110 -1.91 5.67 25.43
CA ASP A 110 -3.31 5.72 25.05
C ASP A 110 -4.17 5.19 26.21
N GLY A 111 -4.89 6.08 26.91
CA GLY A 111 -5.60 5.74 28.14
C GLY A 111 -4.69 5.66 29.38
N ALA A 112 -5.06 4.83 30.36
CA ALA A 112 -4.55 4.95 31.74
C ALA A 112 -3.36 4.03 32.10
N GLU A 113 -3.07 2.96 31.35
CA GLU A 113 -2.12 1.93 31.82
C GLU A 113 -1.18 1.33 30.75
N GLU A 114 -1.37 1.62 29.46
CA GLU A 114 -0.54 1.04 28.39
C GLU A 114 0.35 2.09 27.72
N THR A 115 1.64 1.78 27.68
CA THR A 115 2.65 2.58 26.98
C THR A 115 3.26 1.74 25.87
N PHE A 116 3.18 2.25 24.65
CA PHE A 116 3.73 1.65 23.44
C PHE A 116 5.00 2.37 23.02
N ARG A 117 5.87 1.64 22.31
CA ARG A 117 7.11 2.20 21.76
C ARG A 117 6.99 2.33 20.25
N PHE A 118 7.24 3.54 19.78
CA PHE A 118 7.30 3.88 18.37
C PHE A 118 8.67 4.43 18.03
N GLU A 119 9.02 4.42 16.76
CA GLU A 119 10.25 5.03 16.25
C GLU A 119 9.93 5.83 14.99
N THR A 120 10.62 6.96 14.79
CA THR A 120 10.49 7.77 13.57
C THR A 120 10.92 6.97 12.34
N ASP A 121 10.17 7.05 11.24
CA ASP A 121 10.47 6.28 10.03
C ASP A 121 11.51 6.96 9.12
N HIS A 122 11.68 8.27 9.27
CA HIS A 122 12.59 9.06 8.46
C HIS A 122 13.15 10.25 9.24
N ASP A 123 14.24 10.82 8.71
CA ASP A 123 14.81 12.07 9.21
C ASP A 123 13.83 13.23 8.99
N VAL A 124 13.82 14.21 9.91
CA VAL A 124 13.14 15.50 9.73
C VAL A 124 14.04 16.62 10.25
N VAL A 125 14.16 17.70 9.48
CA VAL A 125 14.87 18.92 9.91
C VAL A 125 13.83 19.92 10.43
N LEU A 126 13.95 20.31 11.69
CA LEU A 126 13.00 21.19 12.35
C LEU A 126 13.20 22.64 11.89
N THR A 127 12.11 23.33 11.59
CA THR A 127 12.09 24.77 11.28
C THR A 127 11.10 25.50 12.18
N GLY A 128 11.38 26.76 12.50
CA GLY A 128 10.43 27.62 13.22
C GLY A 128 9.34 28.20 12.33
N ALA A 129 9.42 27.99 11.00
CA ALA A 129 8.44 28.52 10.05
C ALA A 129 7.31 27.53 9.81
N THR A 130 6.09 28.03 9.75
CA THR A 130 4.88 27.28 9.40
C THR A 130 4.28 27.78 8.09
N VAL A 131 3.49 26.93 7.44
CA VAL A 131 2.77 27.32 6.22
C VAL A 131 1.63 28.27 6.60
N ASP A 132 1.79 29.56 6.26
CA ASP A 132 0.80 30.61 6.52
C ASP A 132 -0.16 30.84 5.34
N HIS A 133 0.31 30.64 4.10
CA HIS A 133 -0.46 30.85 2.87
C HIS A 133 -0.30 29.68 1.92
N VAL A 134 -1.41 29.29 1.29
CA VAL A 134 -1.42 28.31 0.21
C VAL A 134 -2.17 28.88 -0.97
N VAL A 135 -1.49 28.99 -2.10
CA VAL A 135 -2.02 29.62 -3.31
C VAL A 135 -1.73 28.74 -4.51
N THR A 136 -2.76 28.44 -5.29
CA THR A 136 -2.63 27.80 -6.60
C THR A 136 -2.71 28.85 -7.70
N VAL A 137 -1.82 28.79 -8.68
CA VAL A 137 -1.85 29.64 -9.88
C VAL A 137 -1.86 28.75 -11.10
N ASP A 138 -2.89 28.88 -11.94
CA ASP A 138 -3.04 28.13 -13.19
C ASP A 138 -3.54 29.04 -14.34
N ALA A 139 -4.02 28.44 -15.43
CA ALA A 139 -4.53 29.19 -16.59
C ALA A 139 -5.81 30.00 -16.29
N THR A 140 -6.56 29.64 -15.25
CA THR A 140 -7.81 30.29 -14.85
C THR A 140 -7.58 31.48 -13.92
N GLY A 141 -6.46 31.48 -13.19
CA GLY A 141 -6.03 32.56 -12.34
C GLY A 141 -5.39 32.08 -11.06
N GLU A 142 -5.57 32.87 -10.00
CA GLU A 142 -5.06 32.60 -8.67
C GLU A 142 -6.21 32.19 -7.73
N THR A 143 -6.01 31.10 -6.99
CA THR A 143 -6.96 30.60 -6.00
C THR A 143 -6.25 30.39 -4.66
N GLU A 144 -6.83 30.91 -3.58
CA GLU A 144 -6.30 30.77 -2.22
C GLU A 144 -6.94 29.54 -1.54
N HIS A 145 -6.10 28.71 -0.93
CA HIS A 145 -6.47 27.45 -0.26
C HIS A 145 -6.07 27.42 1.23
N THR A 146 -5.63 28.54 1.79
CA THR A 146 -5.11 28.63 3.17
C THR A 146 -6.05 28.04 4.22
N GLU A 147 -7.35 28.33 4.15
CA GLU A 147 -8.35 27.79 5.08
C GLU A 147 -8.60 26.29 4.85
N ALA A 148 -8.59 25.82 3.60
CA ALA A 148 -8.74 24.40 3.27
C ALA A 148 -7.57 23.59 3.84
N ASN A 149 -6.32 24.06 3.65
CA ASN A 149 -5.11 23.42 4.16
C ASN A 149 -5.07 23.27 5.71
N ARG A 150 -5.81 24.12 6.42
CA ARG A 150 -5.92 24.10 7.89
C ARG A 150 -7.13 23.30 8.40
N THR A 151 -8.10 23.00 7.54
CA THR A 151 -9.38 22.40 7.97
C THR A 151 -9.43 20.93 7.59
N SER A 152 -9.44 20.05 8.60
CA SER A 152 -9.63 18.61 8.42
C SER A 152 -10.91 18.31 7.63
N GLY A 153 -10.81 17.39 6.66
CA GLY A 153 -11.90 17.00 5.76
C GLY A 153 -12.13 17.95 4.59
N MET A 154 -11.31 18.98 4.42
CA MET A 154 -11.22 19.74 3.18
C MET A 154 -9.96 19.34 2.41
N PHE A 155 -10.06 19.35 1.08
CA PHE A 155 -8.94 19.15 0.18
C PHE A 155 -8.94 20.21 -0.92
N TYR A 156 -7.83 20.30 -1.64
CA TYR A 156 -7.69 21.17 -2.81
C TYR A 156 -6.74 20.54 -3.85
N ARG A 157 -6.80 21.07 -5.08
CA ARG A 157 -5.88 20.69 -6.16
C ARG A 157 -4.70 21.67 -6.19
N PRO A 158 -3.50 21.28 -5.73
CA PRO A 158 -2.39 22.21 -5.55
C PRO A 158 -1.83 22.74 -6.89
N LEU A 159 -2.17 22.08 -8.00
CA LEU A 159 -1.72 22.45 -9.36
C LEU A 159 -2.91 22.83 -10.26
N GLY A 160 -4.06 23.19 -9.68
CA GLY A 160 -5.26 23.59 -10.41
C GLY A 160 -6.03 22.40 -11.00
N ASP A 161 -7.13 22.69 -11.69
CA ASP A 161 -8.07 21.68 -12.17
C ASP A 161 -7.55 20.83 -13.35
N GLU A 162 -6.47 21.25 -14.00
CA GLU A 162 -5.87 20.51 -15.12
C GLU A 162 -4.43 20.05 -14.85
N ALA A 163 -3.75 20.59 -13.82
CA ALA A 163 -2.31 20.41 -13.62
C ALA A 163 -1.49 20.65 -14.91
N GLY A 164 -1.89 21.68 -15.67
CA GLY A 164 -1.32 22.02 -16.98
C GLY A 164 0.07 22.65 -16.89
N ASP A 165 0.67 22.91 -18.07
CA ASP A 165 1.99 23.54 -18.18
C ASP A 165 2.04 24.87 -17.42
N GLY A 166 3.02 25.02 -16.53
CA GLY A 166 3.22 26.21 -15.73
C GLY A 166 2.27 26.40 -14.55
N ALA A 167 1.33 25.48 -14.29
CA ALA A 167 0.52 25.50 -13.07
C ALA A 167 1.44 25.38 -11.83
N CYS A 168 1.11 26.11 -10.77
CA CYS A 168 1.97 26.25 -9.61
C CYS A 168 1.22 26.15 -8.28
N LEU A 169 1.80 25.42 -7.33
CA LEU A 169 1.54 25.55 -5.90
C LEU A 169 2.53 26.54 -5.31
N SER A 170 2.06 27.58 -4.62
CA SER A 170 2.89 28.54 -3.89
C SER A 170 2.54 28.50 -2.39
N LEU A 171 3.55 28.28 -1.57
CA LEU A 171 3.47 28.20 -0.11
C LEU A 171 4.16 29.41 0.50
N GLY A 172 3.41 30.26 1.18
CA GLY A 172 3.94 31.40 1.92
C GLY A 172 4.10 31.04 3.39
N PHE A 173 5.22 31.42 3.98
CA PHE A 173 5.57 31.07 5.36
C PHE A 173 5.50 32.30 6.28
N ASP A 174 5.18 32.09 7.55
CA ASP A 174 5.17 33.13 8.59
C ASP A 174 6.59 33.58 9.03
N GLY A 175 7.60 32.78 8.72
CA GLY A 175 9.03 33.06 8.86
C GLY A 175 9.83 32.49 7.69
N ASP A 176 11.15 32.67 7.70
CA ASP A 176 12.02 32.05 6.68
C ASP A 176 12.28 30.58 7.03
N PRO A 177 11.76 29.60 6.25
CA PRO A 177 11.94 28.19 6.56
C PRO A 177 13.39 27.72 6.48
N PHE A 178 14.28 28.49 5.83
CA PHE A 178 15.69 28.18 5.68
C PHE A 178 16.63 29.03 6.56
N ALA A 179 16.08 29.75 7.55
CA ALA A 179 16.87 30.64 8.41
C ALA A 179 17.98 29.90 9.17
N ASP A 180 17.64 28.75 9.75
CA ASP A 180 18.53 27.99 10.64
C ASP A 180 19.12 26.73 10.01
N ALA A 181 18.56 26.26 8.89
CA ALA A 181 19.05 25.12 8.13
C ALA A 181 18.87 25.31 6.61
N PRO A 182 19.79 24.84 5.76
CA PRO A 182 19.67 24.94 4.31
C PRO A 182 18.72 23.87 3.71
N VAL A 183 17.99 23.14 4.54
CA VAL A 183 17.11 22.03 4.18
C VAL A 183 15.77 22.21 4.87
N LEU A 184 14.69 21.90 4.16
CA LEU A 184 13.32 21.91 4.65
C LEU A 184 12.64 20.58 4.32
N THR A 185 11.94 20.00 5.29
CA THR A 185 11.06 18.84 5.08
C THR A 185 9.61 19.32 5.04
N LEU A 186 8.92 19.04 3.92
CA LEU A 186 7.48 19.25 3.77
C LEU A 186 6.76 17.91 3.87
N GLY A 187 5.78 17.80 4.76
CA GLY A 187 4.82 16.71 4.77
C GLY A 187 3.64 17.04 3.86
N VAL A 188 3.30 16.11 2.96
CA VAL A 188 2.14 16.18 2.08
C VAL A 188 1.14 15.13 2.52
N ASP A 189 0.00 15.60 2.99
CA ASP A 189 -1.18 14.78 3.28
C ASP A 189 -2.05 14.74 2.03
N TYR A 190 -2.20 13.54 1.46
CA TYR A 190 -2.76 13.36 0.14
C TYR A 190 -4.20 12.87 0.26
N HIS A 191 -5.11 13.51 -0.47
CA HIS A 191 -6.51 13.13 -0.44
C HIS A 191 -6.72 11.92 -1.35
N ASP A 192 -6.93 10.75 -0.76
CA ASP A 192 -7.20 9.50 -1.47
C ASP A 192 -8.48 8.78 -1.03
N ASP A 193 -9.33 9.43 -0.23
CA ASP A 193 -10.62 8.90 0.23
C ASP A 193 -11.53 8.44 -0.93
N ASP A 194 -11.45 9.10 -2.09
CA ASP A 194 -12.21 8.78 -3.30
C ASP A 194 -11.44 7.92 -4.32
N LEU A 195 -10.20 7.52 -3.98
CA LEU A 195 -9.32 6.75 -4.85
C LEU A 195 -9.21 5.29 -4.37
N PRO A 196 -9.24 4.30 -5.28
CA PRO A 196 -8.89 2.94 -4.91
C PRO A 196 -7.40 2.85 -4.56
N ASP A 197 -7.07 2.00 -3.60
CA ASP A 197 -5.68 1.62 -3.33
C ASP A 197 -5.02 1.13 -4.65
N PRO A 198 -3.81 1.61 -4.99
CA PRO A 198 -3.09 1.05 -6.12
C PRO A 198 -2.81 -0.43 -5.87
N GLU A 199 -2.77 -1.23 -6.94
CA GLU A 199 -2.48 -2.65 -6.78
C GLU A 199 -1.11 -2.83 -6.10
N PRO A 200 -1.04 -3.58 -4.98
CA PRO A 200 0.17 -3.68 -4.20
C PRO A 200 1.34 -4.17 -5.05
N GLY A 201 2.48 -3.50 -4.94
CA GLY A 201 3.74 -3.99 -5.47
C GLY A 201 4.02 -5.40 -4.96
N ALA A 202 4.31 -6.34 -5.87
CA ALA A 202 5.09 -7.50 -5.48
C ALA A 202 6.37 -6.96 -4.82
N SER A 203 6.69 -7.49 -3.62
CA SER A 203 7.88 -7.14 -2.82
C SER A 203 9.08 -6.73 -3.68
N LEU A 204 9.79 -5.69 -3.22
CA LEU A 204 10.94 -4.92 -3.76
C LEU A 204 12.05 -5.65 -4.56
N ALA A 205 11.92 -6.93 -4.86
CA ALA A 205 12.90 -7.74 -5.57
C ALA A 205 12.72 -7.77 -7.10
N THR A 206 11.61 -7.34 -7.70
CA THR A 206 11.44 -7.45 -9.17
C THR A 206 10.76 -6.22 -9.81
N GLY A 207 11.61 -5.25 -10.18
CA GLY A 207 11.59 -4.42 -11.39
C GLY A 207 10.26 -4.13 -12.09
N SER A 208 9.63 -3.01 -11.72
CA SER A 208 8.99 -2.03 -12.62
C SER A 208 8.38 -0.95 -11.72
N GLN A 209 9.19 0.02 -11.28
CA GLN A 209 8.68 1.18 -10.56
C GLN A 209 7.99 2.11 -11.55
N PHE A 210 6.77 2.53 -11.24
CA PHE A 210 6.08 3.59 -11.97
C PHE A 210 7.00 4.81 -12.04
N SER A 211 7.23 5.30 -13.25
CA SER A 211 8.01 6.51 -13.50
C SER A 211 7.04 7.58 -14.02
N PRO A 212 6.73 8.62 -13.21
CA PRO A 212 5.82 9.68 -13.60
C PRO A 212 6.18 10.33 -14.94
N SER A 213 5.17 10.72 -15.71
CA SER A 213 5.37 11.55 -16.92
C SER A 213 5.63 13.02 -16.59
N VAL A 214 5.32 13.40 -15.34
CA VAL A 214 5.33 14.78 -14.87
C VAL A 214 6.73 15.18 -14.46
N ALA A 215 7.10 16.42 -14.77
CA ALA A 215 8.27 17.06 -14.22
C ALA A 215 7.85 18.29 -13.41
N LEU A 216 8.27 18.34 -12.15
CA LEU A 216 8.06 19.46 -11.24
C LEU A 216 9.39 20.18 -10.99
N SER A 217 9.34 21.51 -10.88
CA SER A 217 10.46 22.33 -10.43
C SER A 217 10.10 23.04 -9.13
N TRP A 218 11.07 23.14 -8.23
CA TRP A 218 10.91 23.81 -6.94
C TRP A 218 11.79 25.05 -6.87
N ALA A 219 11.23 26.15 -6.38
CA ALA A 219 11.92 27.41 -6.21
C ALA A 219 11.57 28.07 -4.88
N TYR A 220 12.46 28.93 -4.40
CA TYR A 220 12.35 29.66 -3.15
C TYR A 220 12.53 31.16 -3.42
N LEU A 221 11.69 31.98 -2.81
CA LEU A 221 11.81 33.43 -2.79
C LEU A 221 12.02 33.85 -1.34
N ALA A 222 13.21 34.35 -1.03
CA ALA A 222 13.51 34.88 0.29
C ALA A 222 12.67 36.15 0.58
N PRO A 223 12.43 36.49 1.86
CA PRO A 223 11.78 37.74 2.23
C PRO A 223 12.43 38.94 1.56
N GLU A 224 11.62 39.82 0.97
CA GLU A 224 12.08 41.04 0.27
C GLU A 224 13.03 40.81 -0.93
N ALA A 225 13.18 39.57 -1.41
CA ALA A 225 13.99 39.26 -2.59
C ALA A 225 13.23 39.58 -3.89
N GLU A 226 14.00 39.91 -4.94
CA GLU A 226 13.45 40.24 -6.27
C GLU A 226 13.46 39.05 -7.24
N TYR A 227 14.06 37.92 -6.87
CA TYR A 227 14.19 36.75 -7.74
C TYR A 227 14.04 35.43 -6.98
N TRP A 228 13.44 34.47 -7.67
CA TRP A 228 13.31 33.08 -7.23
C TRP A 228 14.63 32.35 -7.42
N GLU A 229 15.09 31.66 -6.38
CA GLU A 229 16.21 30.72 -6.39
C GLU A 229 15.70 29.29 -6.61
N SER A 230 16.36 28.49 -7.46
CA SER A 230 15.98 27.08 -7.60
C SER A 230 16.37 26.27 -6.36
N LEU A 231 15.46 25.39 -5.92
CA LEU A 231 15.69 24.38 -4.89
C LEU A 231 16.08 23.04 -5.50
N THR A 232 16.74 22.20 -4.72
CA THR A 232 17.05 20.80 -5.07
C THR A 232 16.15 19.89 -4.25
N VAL A 233 15.45 18.97 -4.91
CA VAL A 233 14.71 17.91 -4.23
C VAL A 233 15.70 16.80 -3.89
N THR A 234 16.00 16.60 -2.61
CA THR A 234 16.93 15.56 -2.13
C THR A 234 16.22 14.25 -1.82
N ARG A 235 14.92 14.32 -1.47
CA ARG A 235 14.02 13.19 -1.26
C ARG A 235 12.61 13.59 -1.66
N ASP A 236 11.89 12.71 -2.32
CA ASP A 236 10.46 12.87 -2.63
C ASP A 236 9.78 11.50 -2.55
N GLU A 237 8.99 11.30 -1.50
CA GLU A 237 8.19 10.09 -1.30
C GLU A 237 6.82 10.16 -1.97
N THR A 238 6.37 11.37 -2.30
CA THR A 238 5.09 11.62 -2.96
C THR A 238 5.10 11.15 -4.42
N GLY A 239 6.29 10.91 -4.98
CA GLY A 239 6.48 10.50 -6.37
C GLY A 239 6.03 11.59 -7.34
N ALA A 240 6.43 12.84 -7.09
CA ALA A 240 5.90 14.03 -7.75
C ALA A 240 4.39 14.22 -7.51
N LEU A 241 3.96 14.22 -6.25
CA LEU A 241 2.56 14.43 -5.82
C LEU A 241 1.57 13.39 -6.39
N TYR A 242 1.97 12.13 -6.57
CA TYR A 242 1.06 11.02 -6.91
C TYR A 242 0.45 10.34 -5.66
N GLY A 243 0.95 10.68 -4.47
CA GLY A 243 0.48 10.22 -3.18
C GLY A 243 1.04 11.08 -2.04
N GLY A 244 0.76 10.68 -0.81
CA GLY A 244 1.25 11.34 0.40
C GLY A 244 2.72 10.99 0.69
N GLY A 245 3.30 11.69 1.65
CA GLY A 245 4.67 11.44 2.12
C GLY A 245 5.47 12.73 2.30
N VAL A 246 6.79 12.60 2.43
CA VAL A 246 7.67 13.76 2.62
C VAL A 246 8.44 14.17 1.37
N ILE A 247 8.62 15.49 1.23
CA ILE A 247 9.49 16.12 0.25
C ILE A 247 10.58 16.88 1.01
N GLU A 248 11.84 16.50 0.81
CA GLU A 248 13.00 17.21 1.34
C GLU A 248 13.57 18.15 0.27
N LEU A 249 13.57 19.45 0.57
CA LEU A 249 14.05 20.51 -0.29
C LEU A 249 15.33 21.11 0.30
N ALA A 250 16.37 21.25 -0.53
CA ALA A 250 17.63 21.86 -0.14
C ALA A 250 17.92 23.10 -0.99
N ARG A 251 18.40 24.16 -0.32
CA ARG A 251 19.02 25.30 -1.02
C ARG A 251 20.34 24.86 -1.65
N ARG A 252 20.63 25.36 -2.84
CA ARG A 252 21.91 25.11 -3.51
C ARG A 252 23.03 25.90 -2.82
N GLU A 253 24.22 25.32 -2.73
CA GLU A 253 25.41 26.02 -2.21
C GLU A 253 25.71 27.31 -2.99
N THR A 254 25.48 27.27 -4.31
CA THR A 254 25.49 28.44 -5.18
C THR A 254 24.06 28.71 -5.65
N PRO A 255 23.43 29.80 -5.21
CA PRO A 255 22.09 30.16 -5.66
C PRO A 255 22.04 30.34 -7.17
N GLU A 256 21.15 29.59 -7.82
CA GLU A 256 20.86 29.74 -9.24
C GLU A 256 19.45 30.32 -9.39
N PRO A 257 19.25 31.35 -10.23
CA PRO A 257 17.92 31.88 -10.46
C PRO A 257 17.06 30.80 -11.12
N ALA A 258 15.83 30.66 -10.64
CA ALA A 258 14.83 29.80 -11.25
C ALA A 258 14.61 30.19 -12.71
N THR A 259 14.38 29.17 -13.55
CA THR A 259 14.13 29.31 -14.99
C THR A 259 13.01 30.31 -15.30
N VAL A 260 11.99 30.35 -14.42
CA VAL A 260 10.86 31.27 -14.52
C VAL A 260 10.78 32.14 -13.28
N GLN A 261 10.92 33.45 -13.48
CA GLN A 261 10.92 34.45 -12.41
C GLN A 261 9.52 35.03 -12.13
N GLY A 262 8.53 34.76 -12.98
CA GLY A 262 7.17 35.30 -12.82
C GLY A 262 6.28 34.47 -11.87
N SER A 263 5.63 35.14 -10.92
CA SER A 263 4.33 34.76 -10.32
C SER A 263 3.66 36.05 -9.79
N SER A 264 2.39 35.94 -9.38
CA SER A 264 1.58 36.99 -8.77
C SER A 264 2.06 37.45 -7.38
N VAL A 265 2.94 36.69 -6.73
CA VAL A 265 3.59 37.05 -5.46
C VAL A 265 4.71 38.03 -5.77
N THR A 266 4.42 39.33 -5.56
CA THR A 266 5.32 40.44 -5.90
C THR A 266 6.30 40.77 -4.76
N GLY A 267 7.45 41.38 -5.12
CA GLY A 267 8.57 41.73 -4.22
C GLY A 267 8.30 42.78 -3.14
N THR A 268 7.06 42.89 -2.65
CA THR A 268 6.69 43.65 -1.44
C THR A 268 6.09 42.78 -0.34
N ASP A 269 5.94 41.47 -0.56
CA ASP A 269 5.51 40.54 0.48
C ASP A 269 6.69 40.27 1.45
N PRO A 270 6.54 40.50 2.77
CA PRO A 270 7.58 40.21 3.75
C PRO A 270 7.77 38.70 4.01
N ARG A 271 6.93 37.83 3.45
CA ARG A 271 7.03 36.38 3.64
C ARG A 271 8.11 35.76 2.78
N ALA A 272 8.63 34.63 3.28
CA ALA A 272 9.34 33.68 2.44
C ALA A 272 8.33 32.84 1.66
N TRP A 273 8.65 32.50 0.41
CA TRP A 273 7.78 31.66 -0.42
C TRP A 273 8.54 30.47 -1.01
N ILE A 274 7.85 29.33 -1.10
CA ILE A 274 8.28 28.17 -1.88
C ILE A 274 7.25 27.92 -2.96
N ARG A 275 7.70 27.62 -4.18
CA ARG A 275 6.84 27.34 -5.31
C ARG A 275 7.21 26.02 -5.97
N CYS A 276 6.23 25.15 -6.12
CA CYS A 276 6.28 23.98 -6.99
C CYS A 276 5.58 24.30 -8.31
N ARG A 277 6.25 24.09 -9.44
CA ARG A 277 5.74 24.42 -10.78
C ARG A 277 5.78 23.19 -11.69
N VAL A 278 4.72 23.00 -12.47
CA VAL A 278 4.68 22.02 -13.55
C VAL A 278 5.53 22.49 -14.72
N GLU A 279 6.60 21.76 -15.04
CA GLU A 279 7.44 21.96 -16.23
C GLU A 279 7.04 21.02 -17.38
N THR A 280 6.45 19.88 -17.05
CA THR A 280 5.91 18.94 -18.02
C THR A 280 4.64 18.34 -17.43
N PRO A 281 3.45 18.61 -18.01
CA PRO A 281 2.20 18.04 -17.54
C PRO A 281 2.10 16.57 -17.93
N GLY A 282 1.23 15.83 -17.25
CA GLY A 282 1.01 14.42 -17.55
C GLY A 282 0.48 13.60 -16.37
N TYR A 283 -0.30 14.20 -15.49
CA TYR A 283 -1.07 13.44 -14.52
C TYR A 283 -2.30 12.82 -15.20
N GLU A 284 -2.71 11.63 -14.77
CA GLU A 284 -3.99 11.04 -15.20
C GLU A 284 -5.19 11.86 -14.70
N PHE A 285 -5.04 12.45 -13.51
CA PHE A 285 -5.95 13.42 -12.92
C PHE A 285 -5.15 14.35 -11.98
N PRO A 286 -5.57 15.61 -11.77
CA PRO A 286 -4.83 16.53 -10.93
C PRO A 286 -4.67 15.99 -9.51
N PRO A 287 -3.49 16.15 -8.88
CA PRO A 287 -3.28 15.70 -7.52
C PRO A 287 -4.24 16.42 -6.57
N GLN A 288 -4.57 15.76 -5.46
CA GLN A 288 -5.44 16.30 -4.43
C GLN A 288 -4.74 16.17 -3.09
N VAL A 289 -4.73 17.25 -2.31
CA VAL A 289 -4.04 17.29 -1.02
C VAL A 289 -4.98 17.84 0.04
N ASP A 290 -4.98 17.21 1.20
CA ASP A 290 -5.67 17.70 2.39
C ASP A 290 -4.84 18.82 3.03
N ALA A 291 -3.52 18.61 3.15
CA ALA A 291 -2.62 19.59 3.73
C ALA A 291 -1.17 19.46 3.28
N VAL A 292 -0.46 20.59 3.26
CA VAL A 292 1.00 20.68 3.22
C VAL A 292 1.48 21.35 4.51
N ARG A 293 2.44 20.72 5.19
CA ARG A 293 2.88 21.08 6.55
C ARG A 293 4.40 21.03 6.69
N THR A 294 4.95 21.81 7.62
CA THR A 294 6.34 21.69 8.09
C THR A 294 6.43 20.78 9.31
N ASN A 295 7.63 20.30 9.63
CA ASN A 295 7.91 19.53 10.84
C ASN A 295 7.04 18.27 11.04
N VAL A 296 6.67 17.60 9.95
CA VAL A 296 5.93 16.33 10.00
C VAL A 296 6.89 15.15 9.90
N VAL A 297 6.67 14.15 10.75
CA VAL A 297 7.37 12.86 10.70
C VAL A 297 6.38 11.71 10.89
N SER A 298 6.52 10.63 10.14
CA SER A 298 5.79 9.41 10.45
C SER A 298 6.53 8.58 11.50
N ALA A 299 5.78 7.95 12.39
CA ALA A 299 6.34 7.03 13.38
C ALA A 299 5.59 5.71 13.37
N SER A 300 6.33 4.61 13.37
CA SER A 300 5.78 3.25 13.33
C SER A 300 5.97 2.52 14.66
N HIS A 301 5.05 1.61 14.99
CA HIS A 301 5.15 0.72 16.15
C HIS A 301 6.27 -0.31 15.92
N ARG A 302 7.51 0.15 16.09
CA ARG A 302 8.75 -0.57 15.87
C ARG A 302 9.75 -0.19 16.96
N ALA A 303 10.61 -1.14 17.26
CA ALA A 303 11.73 -0.94 18.15
C ALA A 303 12.98 -1.62 17.60
N HIS A 304 14.03 -0.84 17.41
CA HIS A 304 15.35 -1.30 17.02
C HIS A 304 16.15 -1.70 18.27
N VAL A 305 16.68 -2.93 18.25
CA VAL A 305 17.56 -3.47 19.28
C VAL A 305 18.89 -3.83 18.64
N VAL A 306 19.99 -3.35 19.22
CA VAL A 306 21.34 -3.53 18.70
C VAL A 306 22.16 -4.37 19.67
N ASP A 307 22.82 -5.40 19.13
CA ASP A 307 23.78 -6.24 19.83
C ASP A 307 23.27 -6.84 21.16
N GLU A 308 22.02 -7.31 21.19
CA GLU A 308 21.51 -8.07 22.34
C GLU A 308 22.23 -9.42 22.42
N THR A 309 22.75 -9.77 23.60
CA THR A 309 23.23 -11.13 23.87
C THR A 309 22.05 -12.05 24.17
N LEU A 310 21.83 -13.03 23.29
CA LEU A 310 20.69 -13.94 23.37
C LEU A 310 20.88 -15.01 24.46
N ARG A 311 19.76 -15.52 24.99
CA ARG A 311 19.78 -16.52 26.05
C ARG A 311 19.38 -17.90 25.51
N PRO A 312 20.10 -18.98 25.87
CA PRO A 312 19.69 -20.32 25.47
C PRO A 312 18.33 -20.69 26.09
N VAL A 313 17.47 -21.34 25.30
CA VAL A 313 16.17 -21.82 25.75
C VAL A 313 16.34 -23.21 26.36
N THR A 314 16.24 -23.33 27.68
CA THR A 314 16.27 -24.63 28.37
C THR A 314 14.92 -25.33 28.22
N VAL A 315 14.87 -26.52 27.61
CA VAL A 315 13.64 -27.33 27.49
C VAL A 315 13.35 -28.02 28.83
N PRO A 316 12.26 -27.68 29.56
CA PRO A 316 11.92 -28.36 30.80
C PRO A 316 11.44 -29.79 30.48
N GLY A 317 12.07 -30.81 31.08
CA GLY A 317 11.64 -32.21 30.96
C GLY A 317 12.60 -33.16 30.24
N SER A 318 13.74 -32.68 29.73
CA SER A 318 14.88 -33.57 29.49
C SER A 318 15.47 -33.95 30.85
N GLY A 319 15.08 -35.10 31.38
CA GLY A 319 15.50 -35.61 32.70
C GLY A 319 16.98 -35.99 32.80
N GLY A 320 17.87 -35.14 32.31
CA GLY A 320 19.31 -35.19 32.50
C GLY A 320 19.75 -33.90 33.19
N THR A 321 20.71 -34.02 34.10
CA THR A 321 21.51 -32.95 34.72
C THR A 321 21.84 -31.80 33.77
N GLU A 322 22.05 -30.61 34.35
CA GLU A 322 22.47 -29.28 33.83
C GLU A 322 23.53 -29.19 32.68
N GLU A 323 23.68 -30.21 31.83
CA GLU A 323 24.64 -30.34 30.74
C GLU A 323 23.96 -30.76 29.42
N THR A 324 22.89 -30.07 28.99
CA THR A 324 22.48 -30.09 27.57
C THR A 324 23.14 -28.93 26.81
N LEU A 325 24.38 -28.61 27.17
CA LEU A 325 25.26 -27.79 26.35
C LEU A 325 25.92 -28.69 25.31
N GLY A 326 25.32 -28.78 24.11
CA GLY A 326 26.01 -29.32 22.93
C GLY A 326 25.40 -30.54 22.25
N LEU A 327 24.06 -30.68 22.20
CA LEU A 327 23.42 -31.68 21.33
C LEU A 327 22.33 -31.01 20.50
N ASP A 328 22.47 -31.14 19.19
CA ASP A 328 21.53 -30.96 18.08
C ASP A 328 20.44 -29.87 18.24
N GLY A 329 20.45 -28.84 17.38
CA GLY A 329 19.31 -27.92 17.25
C GLY A 329 19.22 -26.85 18.36
N GLN A 330 20.35 -26.29 18.80
CA GLN A 330 20.37 -25.29 19.87
C GLN A 330 19.47 -24.11 19.56
N THR A 331 18.63 -23.71 20.53
CA THR A 331 17.68 -22.60 20.38
C THR A 331 18.00 -21.49 21.38
N TYR A 332 18.00 -20.24 20.92
CA TYR A 332 18.19 -19.05 21.73
C TYR A 332 16.96 -18.14 21.60
N ALA A 333 16.59 -17.47 22.70
CA ALA A 333 15.50 -16.50 22.75
C ALA A 333 16.01 -15.07 22.69
N PHE A 334 15.27 -14.24 21.97
CA PHE A 334 15.38 -12.80 21.95
C PHE A 334 14.68 -12.19 23.17
N GLY A 335 15.02 -10.95 23.50
CA GLY A 335 14.32 -10.18 24.53
C GLY A 335 12.89 -9.77 24.14
N ALA A 336 12.53 -9.93 22.87
CA ALA A 336 11.22 -9.60 22.32
C ALA A 336 10.68 -10.67 21.37
N GLU A 337 9.35 -10.66 21.20
CA GLU A 337 8.58 -11.46 20.25
C GLU A 337 8.19 -10.59 19.03
N ASN A 338 7.55 -11.18 18.02
CA ASN A 338 7.11 -10.48 16.79
C ASN A 338 8.24 -9.70 16.10
N LEU A 339 9.25 -10.43 15.65
CA LEU A 339 10.40 -9.88 14.94
C LEU A 339 10.05 -9.60 13.47
N PHE A 340 10.40 -8.42 12.97
CA PHE A 340 10.38 -8.12 11.53
C PHE A 340 11.63 -8.71 10.85
N SER A 341 12.79 -8.49 11.47
CA SER A 341 14.09 -8.94 10.96
C SER A 341 15.07 -9.16 12.11
N ALA A 342 16.08 -10.02 11.90
CA ALA A 342 17.18 -10.20 12.82
C ALA A 342 18.47 -10.49 12.06
N THR A 343 19.59 -9.97 12.55
CA THR A 343 20.95 -10.36 12.15
C THR A 343 21.63 -11.01 13.33
N VAL A 344 21.95 -12.30 13.20
CA VAL A 344 22.54 -13.10 14.28
C VAL A 344 24.03 -13.31 14.03
N ARG A 345 24.83 -13.11 15.09
CA ARG A 345 26.27 -13.38 15.12
C ARG A 345 26.60 -14.37 16.24
N VAL A 346 27.50 -15.30 15.96
CA VAL A 346 28.03 -16.25 16.94
C VAL A 346 29.53 -15.99 17.05
N ASP A 347 30.01 -15.58 18.23
CA ASP A 347 31.40 -15.16 18.47
C ASP A 347 31.91 -14.13 17.44
N GLY A 348 31.01 -13.25 16.98
CA GLY A 348 31.28 -12.22 15.98
C GLY A 348 31.15 -12.66 14.51
N GLU A 349 31.07 -13.97 14.21
CA GLU A 349 30.78 -14.47 12.86
C GLU A 349 29.29 -14.31 12.54
N ARG A 350 28.95 -13.70 11.41
CA ARG A 350 27.57 -13.56 10.96
C ARG A 350 27.04 -14.88 10.41
N PHE A 351 25.92 -15.33 10.97
CA PHE A 351 25.18 -16.46 10.40
C PHE A 351 24.12 -15.96 9.41
N THR A 352 23.69 -16.84 8.51
CA THR A 352 22.70 -16.56 7.46
C THR A 352 21.37 -17.19 7.84
N GLU A 353 20.30 -16.39 7.76
CA GLU A 353 18.95 -16.90 7.94
C GLU A 353 18.57 -17.80 6.77
N VAL A 354 18.05 -18.99 7.07
CA VAL A 354 17.46 -19.92 6.11
C VAL A 354 16.04 -20.30 6.54
N PRO A 355 15.14 -20.61 5.59
CA PRO A 355 13.77 -21.01 5.93
C PRO A 355 13.70 -22.35 6.68
N ASP A 356 14.64 -23.25 6.37
CA ASP A 356 14.87 -24.53 7.03
C ASP A 356 16.30 -25.03 6.73
N PHE A 357 16.70 -26.12 7.37
CA PHE A 357 18.04 -26.69 7.21
C PHE A 357 18.17 -27.71 6.08
N ASP A 358 17.12 -28.00 5.28
CA ASP A 358 17.13 -29.11 4.31
C ASP A 358 18.24 -28.98 3.26
N ALA A 359 18.59 -27.75 2.89
CA ALA A 359 19.65 -27.43 1.94
C ALA A 359 21.00 -27.08 2.58
N SER A 360 21.12 -27.19 3.91
CA SER A 360 22.31 -26.79 4.66
C SER A 360 23.29 -27.95 4.80
N GLY A 361 24.56 -27.71 4.50
CA GLY A 361 25.66 -28.59 4.87
C GLY A 361 26.00 -28.51 6.36
N PRO A 362 26.79 -29.45 6.89
CA PRO A 362 27.11 -29.55 8.32
C PRO A 362 27.92 -28.36 8.88
N ASP A 363 28.69 -27.68 8.03
CA ASP A 363 29.52 -26.53 8.43
C ASP A 363 28.90 -25.17 8.07
N ASP A 364 27.73 -25.15 7.43
CA ASP A 364 27.10 -23.91 6.98
C ASP A 364 26.64 -23.08 8.18
N PRO A 365 27.01 -21.77 8.28
CA PRO A 365 26.59 -20.89 9.37
C PRO A 365 25.14 -20.46 9.18
N HIS A 366 24.21 -21.38 9.28
CA HIS A 366 22.80 -21.15 9.04
C HIS A 366 22.01 -21.13 10.35
N TYR A 367 20.94 -20.34 10.37
CA TYR A 367 19.94 -20.36 11.43
C TYR A 367 18.53 -20.25 10.88
N VAL A 368 17.56 -20.77 11.63
CA VAL A 368 16.12 -20.61 11.36
C VAL A 368 15.54 -19.66 12.41
N LEU A 369 14.76 -18.68 11.96
CA LEU A 369 14.14 -17.67 12.83
C LEU A 369 12.64 -17.93 13.01
N ASP A 370 12.22 -18.24 14.24
CA ASP A 370 10.82 -18.14 14.67
C ASP A 370 10.55 -16.69 15.10
N ARG A 371 10.03 -15.90 14.15
CA ARG A 371 9.74 -14.48 14.35
C ARG A 371 8.64 -14.22 15.36
N GLU A 372 7.62 -15.07 15.37
CA GLU A 372 6.44 -14.94 16.23
C GLU A 372 6.87 -15.14 17.69
N ARG A 373 7.65 -16.18 17.98
CA ARG A 373 8.13 -16.48 19.35
C ARG A 373 9.43 -15.78 19.75
N GLY A 374 10.05 -15.02 18.85
CA GLY A 374 11.36 -14.43 19.10
C GLY A 374 12.41 -15.49 19.45
N ARG A 375 12.60 -16.48 18.58
CA ARG A 375 13.60 -17.55 18.79
C ARG A 375 14.44 -17.80 17.55
N VAL A 376 15.73 -18.04 17.75
CA VAL A 376 16.64 -18.52 16.71
C VAL A 376 17.05 -19.96 17.02
N THR A 377 16.95 -20.83 16.02
CA THR A 377 17.41 -22.22 16.10
C THR A 377 18.60 -22.40 15.17
N PHE A 378 19.64 -23.10 15.63
CA PHE A 378 20.81 -23.45 14.84
C PHE A 378 20.75 -24.91 14.36
N GLY A 379 21.67 -25.28 13.46
CA GLY A 379 21.73 -26.64 12.93
C GLY A 379 22.11 -27.69 13.97
N ASP A 380 22.15 -28.94 13.53
CA ASP A 380 22.51 -30.11 14.34
C ASP A 380 23.91 -30.69 14.03
N GLY A 381 24.69 -30.01 13.20
CA GLY A 381 26.01 -30.46 12.76
C GLY A 381 25.97 -31.52 11.66
N ARG A 382 24.78 -31.96 11.22
CA ARG A 382 24.55 -32.64 9.95
C ARG A 382 23.96 -31.68 8.93
N ALA A 383 22.96 -30.91 9.34
CA ALA A 383 22.28 -29.89 8.58
C ALA A 383 22.41 -28.55 9.32
N GLY A 384 23.39 -27.74 8.91
CA GLY A 384 23.78 -26.50 9.56
C GLY A 384 24.74 -26.69 10.74
N ARG A 385 25.59 -25.68 10.96
CA ARG A 385 26.62 -25.66 12.01
C ARG A 385 26.01 -25.40 13.39
N VAL A 386 26.45 -26.17 14.38
CA VAL A 386 26.09 -25.99 15.80
C VAL A 386 27.02 -24.95 16.43
N PRO A 387 26.49 -23.93 17.15
CA PRO A 387 27.31 -23.04 17.96
C PRO A 387 28.09 -23.81 19.04
N PRO A 388 29.34 -23.42 19.33
CA PRO A 388 30.05 -23.89 20.52
C PRO A 388 29.24 -23.66 21.80
N ALA A 389 29.39 -24.54 22.79
CA ALA A 389 28.65 -24.48 24.05
C ALA A 389 28.87 -23.17 24.84
N ASP A 390 30.05 -22.57 24.72
CA ASP A 390 30.45 -21.31 25.35
C ASP A 390 30.35 -20.11 24.41
N ALA A 391 29.77 -20.30 23.21
CA ALA A 391 29.67 -19.24 22.23
C ALA A 391 28.75 -18.12 22.70
N THR A 392 29.16 -16.89 22.39
CA THR A 392 28.36 -15.70 22.62
C THR A 392 27.50 -15.45 21.38
N VAL A 393 26.19 -15.65 21.53
CA VAL A 393 25.21 -15.38 20.47
C VAL A 393 24.67 -13.97 20.65
N VAL A 394 24.88 -13.11 19.66
CA VAL A 394 24.47 -11.71 19.65
C VAL A 394 23.55 -11.46 18.48
N ALA A 395 22.49 -10.68 18.67
CA ALA A 395 21.60 -10.28 17.59
C ALA A 395 21.24 -8.80 17.61
N SER A 396 21.15 -8.22 16.42
CA SER A 396 20.47 -6.93 16.19
C SER A 396 19.19 -7.20 15.41
N TYR A 397 18.07 -6.64 15.84
CA TYR A 397 16.75 -6.97 15.30
C TYR A 397 15.78 -5.81 15.43
N VAL A 398 14.69 -5.91 14.65
CA VAL A 398 13.56 -4.98 14.71
C VAL A 398 12.34 -5.78 15.12
N HIS A 399 11.61 -5.31 16.12
CA HIS A 399 10.40 -5.97 16.62
C HIS A 399 9.25 -4.98 16.78
N GLY A 400 8.04 -5.49 17.01
CA GLY A 400 6.84 -4.69 17.20
C GLY A 400 5.75 -5.06 16.19
N GLY A 401 5.01 -4.04 15.76
CA GLY A 401 3.83 -4.17 14.91
C GLY A 401 2.67 -4.86 15.59
N GLY A 402 1.86 -5.56 14.80
CA GLY A 402 0.62 -6.18 15.27
C GLY A 402 -0.50 -5.17 15.50
N GLU A 403 -1.68 -5.68 15.84
CA GLU A 403 -2.84 -4.85 16.15
C GLU A 403 -2.62 -3.99 17.41
N ALA A 404 -1.75 -4.45 18.32
CA ALA A 404 -1.38 -3.75 19.55
C ALA A 404 -0.76 -2.36 19.33
N GLY A 405 -0.20 -2.09 18.15
CA GLY A 405 0.30 -0.75 17.81
C GLY A 405 -0.79 0.25 17.43
N THR A 406 -2.06 -0.16 17.33
CA THR A 406 -3.15 0.75 16.94
C THR A 406 -3.51 1.64 18.12
N VAL A 407 -3.30 2.95 17.98
CA VAL A 407 -3.59 3.93 19.04
C VAL A 407 -4.50 5.05 18.55
N SER A 408 -5.29 5.61 19.46
CA SER A 408 -6.22 6.70 19.14
C SER A 408 -5.51 8.01 18.77
N PRO A 409 -6.16 8.92 18.01
CA PRO A 409 -5.64 10.28 17.79
C PRO A 409 -5.49 11.09 19.08
N SER A 410 -6.10 10.67 20.19
CA SER A 410 -5.96 11.31 21.51
C SER A 410 -4.79 10.77 22.34
N ALA A 411 -4.04 9.80 21.81
CA ALA A 411 -2.86 9.26 22.48
C ALA A 411 -1.81 10.36 22.68
N VAL A 412 -1.10 10.29 23.80
CA VAL A 412 -0.07 11.26 24.15
C VAL A 412 1.29 10.72 23.72
N TRP A 413 1.96 11.46 22.84
CA TRP A 413 3.26 11.10 22.27
C TRP A 413 4.37 11.92 22.90
N ARG A 414 5.49 11.26 23.25
CA ARG A 414 6.68 11.93 23.78
C ARG A 414 7.94 11.30 23.22
N PHE A 415 8.91 12.12 22.84
CA PHE A 415 10.26 11.62 22.60
C PHE A 415 10.84 11.03 23.88
N VAL A 416 11.49 9.87 23.75
CA VAL A 416 12.23 9.25 24.85
C VAL A 416 13.68 9.66 24.69
N ASP A 417 14.31 10.17 25.76
CA ASP A 417 15.76 10.38 25.77
C ASP A 417 16.43 9.01 25.66
N PRO A 418 17.05 8.66 24.52
CA PRO A 418 17.74 7.40 24.45
C PRO A 418 18.99 7.54 25.32
N ASP A 419 19.28 6.56 26.19
CA ASP A 419 20.54 6.48 26.96
C ASP A 419 21.83 6.54 26.07
N THR A 420 21.67 6.69 24.75
CA THR A 420 22.70 6.85 23.71
C THR A 420 22.73 8.26 23.12
N SER A 421 23.73 9.06 23.53
CA SER A 421 24.54 10.03 22.75
C SER A 421 23.92 10.99 21.71
N HIS A 422 22.61 11.06 21.49
CA HIS A 422 21.98 11.98 20.55
C HIS A 422 21.58 13.28 21.27
N SER A 423 22.52 14.21 21.37
CA SER A 423 22.33 15.49 22.09
C SER A 423 21.25 16.41 21.48
N SER A 424 20.66 16.03 20.36
CA SER A 424 19.62 16.76 19.64
C SER A 424 18.21 16.43 20.15
N VAL A 425 17.99 15.20 20.63
CA VAL A 425 16.67 14.73 21.11
C VAL A 425 16.45 15.10 22.58
N SER A 426 17.54 15.30 23.34
CA SER A 426 17.46 15.67 24.77
C SER A 426 16.69 16.97 25.02
N THR A 427 16.70 17.90 24.06
CA THR A 427 15.90 19.14 24.14
C THR A 427 14.40 18.88 23.99
N LEU A 428 14.03 17.87 23.21
CA LEU A 428 12.63 17.49 22.94
C LEU A 428 12.08 16.54 24.02
N ALA A 429 12.92 15.69 24.60
CA ALA A 429 12.54 14.59 25.52
C ALA A 429 12.00 15.04 26.90
N GLY A 430 11.89 16.35 27.16
CA GLY A 430 11.37 16.90 28.42
C GLY A 430 10.32 18.00 28.26
N ALA A 431 9.92 18.34 27.03
CA ALA A 431 8.92 19.35 26.77
C ALA A 431 7.55 18.68 26.54
N ASP A 432 6.56 19.06 27.35
CA ASP A 432 5.18 18.67 27.13
C ASP A 432 4.64 19.37 25.87
N ASP A 433 3.69 18.73 25.18
CA ASP A 433 2.95 19.26 24.02
C ASP A 433 3.78 19.55 22.74
N VAL A 434 5.01 19.03 22.62
CA VAL A 434 5.85 19.18 21.40
C VAL A 434 5.39 18.31 20.23
N VAL A 435 4.79 17.15 20.52
CA VAL A 435 4.40 16.18 19.50
C VAL A 435 2.89 16.05 19.47
N THR A 436 2.29 16.38 18.33
CA THR A 436 0.85 16.24 18.10
C THR A 436 0.59 15.19 17.02
N PRO A 437 -0.13 14.10 17.30
CA PRO A 437 -0.56 13.19 16.26
C PRO A 437 -1.56 13.90 15.34
N LEU A 438 -1.32 13.82 14.03
CA LEU A 438 -2.26 14.32 13.02
C LEU A 438 -3.43 13.35 12.82
N ASP A 439 -3.18 12.06 13.03
CA ASP A 439 -4.18 11.00 13.08
C ASP A 439 -3.72 9.89 14.06
N GLY A 440 -4.60 8.92 14.34
CA GLY A 440 -4.28 7.72 15.11
C GLY A 440 -3.28 6.82 14.37
N ALA A 441 -2.56 5.99 15.11
CA ALA A 441 -1.69 5.00 14.47
C ALA A 441 -2.56 3.87 13.90
N SER A 442 -2.43 3.61 12.61
CA SER A 442 -3.23 2.61 11.89
C SER A 442 -2.37 1.76 10.95
N GLY A 443 -2.92 0.68 10.40
CA GLY A 443 -2.20 -0.25 9.51
C GLY A 443 -1.47 -1.40 10.21
N GLY A 444 -1.49 -1.45 11.54
CA GLY A 444 -0.96 -2.55 12.33
C GLY A 444 -1.85 -3.80 12.23
N ALA A 445 -1.25 -4.94 11.91
CA ALA A 445 -1.94 -6.22 11.84
C ALA A 445 -1.01 -7.34 12.27
N ASP A 446 -1.56 -8.37 12.92
CA ASP A 446 -0.80 -9.53 13.37
C ASP A 446 -0.33 -10.40 12.19
N SER A 447 0.64 -11.28 12.46
CA SER A 447 1.10 -12.26 11.48
C SER A 447 -0.05 -13.11 10.94
N GLU A 448 -0.10 -13.28 9.62
CA GLU A 448 -1.17 -14.02 8.95
C GLU A 448 -1.23 -15.46 9.47
N SER A 449 -2.41 -15.94 9.86
CA SER A 449 -2.57 -17.34 10.27
C SER A 449 -2.35 -18.31 9.11
N ILE A 450 -1.98 -19.57 9.41
CA ILE A 450 -1.77 -20.60 8.38
C ILE A 450 -3.04 -20.82 7.53
N GLU A 451 -4.22 -20.77 8.14
CA GLU A 451 -5.48 -20.91 7.42
C GLU A 451 -5.75 -19.73 6.47
N ALA A 452 -5.46 -18.50 6.90
CA ALA A 452 -5.56 -17.32 6.05
C ALA A 452 -4.56 -17.39 4.88
N ALA A 453 -3.32 -17.79 5.15
CA ALA A 453 -2.29 -17.99 4.13
C ALA A 453 -2.71 -19.06 3.09
N LEU A 454 -3.31 -20.18 3.51
CA LEU A 454 -3.86 -21.20 2.60
C LEU A 454 -5.01 -20.67 1.74
N ARG A 455 -5.92 -19.87 2.32
CA ARG A 455 -6.99 -19.22 1.55
C ARG A 455 -6.44 -18.24 0.53
N ARG A 456 -5.43 -17.45 0.91
CA ARG A 456 -4.73 -16.53 0.00
C ARG A 456 -4.01 -17.28 -1.11
N ALA A 457 -3.21 -18.30 -0.80
CA ALA A 457 -2.51 -19.11 -1.80
C ALA A 457 -3.48 -19.71 -2.85
N ARG A 458 -4.64 -20.23 -2.42
CA ARG A 458 -5.67 -20.73 -3.36
C ARG A 458 -6.24 -19.65 -4.27
N ARG A 459 -6.40 -18.42 -3.77
CA ARG A 459 -6.83 -17.28 -4.58
C ARG A 459 -5.74 -16.86 -5.56
N ASP A 460 -4.50 -16.81 -5.10
CA ASP A 460 -3.35 -16.41 -5.91
C ASP A 460 -3.08 -17.42 -7.03
N LEU A 461 -3.26 -18.73 -6.79
CA LEU A 461 -3.18 -19.77 -7.83
C LEU A 461 -4.24 -19.63 -8.94
N ARG A 462 -5.34 -18.90 -8.70
CA ARG A 462 -6.35 -18.59 -9.73
C ARG A 462 -6.03 -17.30 -10.49
N ARG A 463 -5.07 -16.51 -10.00
CA ARG A 463 -4.64 -15.28 -10.67
C ARG A 463 -3.70 -15.64 -11.81
N PRO A 464 -3.99 -15.24 -13.06
CA PRO A 464 -3.09 -15.52 -14.16
C PRO A 464 -1.78 -14.77 -13.94
N TYR A 465 -0.68 -15.52 -14.05
CA TYR A 465 0.69 -15.00 -14.04
C TYR A 465 1.22 -14.78 -15.47
N ARG A 466 0.81 -15.61 -16.42
CA ARG A 466 1.12 -15.45 -17.86
C ARG A 466 -0.13 -15.05 -18.63
N ALA A 467 0.04 -14.15 -19.60
CA ALA A 467 -1.02 -13.73 -20.50
C ALA A 467 -1.15 -14.73 -21.67
N VAL A 468 -2.30 -15.39 -21.79
CA VAL A 468 -2.59 -16.33 -22.90
C VAL A 468 -3.92 -16.00 -23.56
N THR A 469 -4.94 -15.68 -22.76
CA THR A 469 -6.26 -15.27 -23.24
C THR A 469 -6.45 -13.76 -23.11
N ALA A 470 -7.42 -13.20 -23.83
CA ALA A 470 -7.80 -11.78 -23.69
C ALA A 470 -8.15 -11.41 -22.24
N GLU A 471 -8.76 -12.33 -21.48
CA GLU A 471 -9.07 -12.14 -20.07
C GLU A 471 -7.80 -12.12 -19.21
N ASP A 472 -6.80 -12.94 -19.52
CA ASP A 472 -5.49 -12.90 -18.82
C ASP A 472 -4.79 -11.57 -19.08
N PHE A 473 -4.76 -11.10 -20.33
CA PHE A 473 -4.21 -9.79 -20.69
C PHE A 473 -4.90 -8.66 -19.92
N SER A 474 -6.23 -8.65 -19.92
CA SER A 474 -7.01 -7.65 -19.19
C SER A 474 -6.75 -7.72 -17.68
N SER A 475 -6.66 -8.92 -17.12
CA SER A 475 -6.43 -9.14 -15.68
C SER A 475 -5.02 -8.73 -15.27
N ILE A 476 -4.01 -8.99 -16.10
CA ILE A 476 -2.61 -8.63 -15.83
C ILE A 476 -2.44 -7.11 -15.96
N ALA A 477 -2.93 -6.51 -17.04
CA ALA A 477 -2.86 -5.06 -17.23
C ALA A 477 -3.58 -4.31 -16.10
N GLY A 478 -4.79 -4.75 -15.73
CA GLY A 478 -5.56 -4.18 -14.63
C GLY A 478 -4.89 -4.27 -13.26
N ARG A 479 -3.91 -5.18 -13.09
CA ARG A 479 -3.15 -5.40 -11.84
C ARG A 479 -1.72 -4.90 -11.91
N THR A 480 -1.45 -3.96 -12.82
CA THR A 480 -0.14 -3.33 -12.94
C THR A 480 0.21 -2.64 -11.62
N PRO A 481 1.32 -3.01 -10.96
CA PRO A 481 1.71 -2.41 -9.69
C PRO A 481 1.96 -0.91 -9.78
N GLY A 482 1.56 -0.18 -8.74
CA GLY A 482 1.87 1.24 -8.60
C GLY A 482 1.04 2.18 -9.48
N VAL A 483 0.10 1.68 -10.28
CA VAL A 483 -0.84 2.51 -11.06
C VAL A 483 -2.28 2.04 -10.82
N ARG A 484 -3.23 2.97 -10.95
CA ARG A 484 -4.66 2.71 -10.75
C ARG A 484 -5.34 2.49 -12.09
N VAL A 485 -5.35 1.25 -12.59
CA VAL A 485 -6.09 0.91 -13.82
C VAL A 485 -7.55 0.66 -13.47
N ALA A 486 -8.46 1.50 -13.96
CA ALA A 486 -9.88 1.32 -13.69
C ALA A 486 -10.54 0.33 -14.66
N ARG A 487 -10.20 0.42 -15.95
CA ARG A 487 -10.83 -0.42 -16.99
C ARG A 487 -9.81 -0.85 -18.03
N THR A 488 -10.02 -2.04 -18.56
CA THR A 488 -9.21 -2.59 -19.64
C THR A 488 -10.11 -3.27 -20.68
N THR A 489 -9.73 -3.20 -21.95
CA THR A 489 -10.27 -4.06 -23.01
C THR A 489 -9.13 -4.53 -23.90
N VAL A 490 -9.27 -5.73 -24.48
CA VAL A 490 -8.22 -6.37 -25.29
C VAL A 490 -8.81 -6.78 -26.61
N LEU A 491 -8.20 -6.34 -27.72
CA LEU A 491 -8.61 -6.78 -29.05
C LEU A 491 -7.74 -7.96 -29.48
N VAL A 492 -8.38 -9.01 -30.01
CA VAL A 492 -7.68 -10.20 -30.52
C VAL A 492 -7.23 -9.92 -31.95
N ASP A 493 -6.13 -9.16 -32.10
CA ASP A 493 -5.51 -8.73 -33.36
C ASP A 493 -3.98 -8.94 -33.31
N ASP A 494 -3.25 -8.62 -34.39
CA ASP A 494 -1.78 -8.66 -34.43
C ASP A 494 -1.18 -7.33 -34.95
N PRO A 495 -0.55 -6.52 -34.07
CA PRO A 495 -0.33 -6.77 -32.64
C PRO A 495 -1.60 -6.74 -31.80
N ILE A 496 -1.60 -7.43 -30.65
CA ILE A 496 -2.66 -7.49 -29.64
C ILE A 496 -2.75 -6.13 -28.92
N PRO A 497 -3.78 -5.32 -29.17
CA PRO A 497 -3.97 -4.04 -28.50
C PRO A 497 -4.63 -4.26 -27.14
N VAL A 498 -3.93 -3.84 -26.08
CA VAL A 498 -4.45 -3.73 -24.73
C VAL A 498 -4.78 -2.27 -24.47
N VAL A 499 -6.07 -1.96 -24.34
CA VAL A 499 -6.54 -0.59 -24.09
C VAL A 499 -6.83 -0.43 -22.62
N VAL A 500 -6.17 0.53 -21.98
CA VAL A 500 -6.29 0.80 -20.54
C VAL A 500 -6.83 2.19 -20.28
N VAL A 501 -7.71 2.28 -19.29
CA VAL A 501 -8.30 3.54 -18.80
C VAL A 501 -7.86 3.70 -17.36
N PRO A 502 -7.16 4.80 -17.01
CA PRO A 502 -6.81 5.06 -15.63
C PRO A 502 -8.07 5.32 -14.80
N PHE A 503 -7.97 5.05 -13.51
CA PHE A 503 -8.94 5.60 -12.56
C PHE A 503 -8.83 7.12 -12.56
N ALA A 504 -9.96 7.79 -12.42
CA ALA A 504 -10.02 9.22 -12.20
C ALA A 504 -11.31 9.57 -11.41
N PRO A 505 -11.30 10.68 -10.67
CA PRO A 505 -12.49 11.21 -10.01
C PRO A 505 -13.65 11.48 -10.99
N ALA A 506 -14.87 11.57 -10.46
CA ALA A 506 -16.09 11.63 -11.28
C ALA A 506 -16.23 12.92 -12.12
N ASP A 507 -15.53 13.99 -11.76
CA ASP A 507 -15.49 15.24 -12.52
C ASP A 507 -14.51 15.19 -13.71
N VAL A 508 -13.65 14.16 -13.78
CA VAL A 508 -12.78 13.90 -14.93
C VAL A 508 -13.53 13.10 -15.99
N GLY A 509 -14.28 13.80 -16.84
CA GLY A 509 -15.11 13.17 -17.88
C GLY A 509 -14.35 12.40 -18.97
N ARG A 510 -13.03 12.63 -19.08
CA ARG A 510 -12.16 11.98 -20.08
C ARG A 510 -10.84 11.50 -19.47
N PRO A 511 -10.84 10.38 -18.74
CA PRO A 511 -9.61 9.83 -18.15
C PRO A 511 -8.62 9.39 -19.24
N GLU A 512 -7.43 9.98 -19.28
CA GLU A 512 -6.39 9.65 -20.26
C GLU A 512 -5.12 9.15 -19.56
N PRO A 513 -4.56 8.00 -19.96
CA PRO A 513 -3.32 7.51 -19.37
C PRO A 513 -2.13 8.35 -19.88
N SER A 514 -1.22 8.72 -18.98
CA SER A 514 0.04 9.36 -19.36
C SER A 514 1.03 8.36 -19.96
N GLU A 515 2.12 8.86 -20.54
CA GLU A 515 3.16 7.99 -21.12
C GLU A 515 3.82 7.07 -20.08
N GLY A 516 4.04 7.57 -18.87
CA GLY A 516 4.56 6.84 -17.71
C GLY A 516 3.64 5.72 -17.27
N PHE A 517 2.33 5.98 -17.23
CA PHE A 517 1.30 4.97 -16.96
C PHE A 517 1.32 3.88 -18.03
N LEU A 518 1.29 4.26 -19.31
CA LEU A 518 1.34 3.31 -20.43
C LEU A 518 2.62 2.47 -20.40
N ARG A 519 3.77 3.09 -20.08
CA ARG A 519 5.06 2.39 -19.95
C ARG A 519 5.07 1.38 -18.80
N ALA A 520 4.51 1.74 -17.65
CA ALA A 520 4.40 0.85 -16.51
C ALA A 520 3.53 -0.38 -16.84
N VAL A 521 2.36 -0.16 -17.45
CA VAL A 521 1.47 -1.24 -17.87
C VAL A 521 2.11 -2.09 -18.97
N GLN A 522 2.75 -1.47 -19.98
CA GLN A 522 3.45 -2.19 -21.04
C GLN A 522 4.55 -3.09 -20.47
N SER A 523 5.41 -2.57 -19.57
CA SER A 523 6.47 -3.37 -18.94
C SER A 523 5.89 -4.54 -18.16
N HIS A 524 4.82 -4.31 -17.40
CA HIS A 524 4.17 -5.34 -16.61
C HIS A 524 3.54 -6.44 -17.48
N VAL A 525 2.90 -6.07 -18.58
CA VAL A 525 2.32 -7.02 -19.53
C VAL A 525 3.43 -7.78 -20.26
N ASP A 526 4.45 -7.11 -20.79
CA ASP A 526 5.52 -7.70 -21.60
C ASP A 526 6.25 -8.82 -20.85
N GLU A 527 6.56 -8.63 -19.56
CA GLU A 527 7.17 -9.64 -18.69
C GLU A 527 6.37 -10.96 -18.60
N ARG A 528 5.09 -10.91 -18.92
CA ARG A 528 4.11 -11.99 -18.74
C ARG A 528 3.55 -12.52 -20.06
N THR A 529 3.96 -11.95 -21.19
CA THR A 529 3.57 -12.39 -22.54
C THR A 529 4.28 -13.65 -23.01
N LEU A 530 3.72 -14.30 -24.03
CA LEU A 530 4.42 -15.34 -24.78
C LEU A 530 5.38 -14.70 -25.78
N LEU A 531 6.51 -15.36 -26.04
CA LEU A 531 7.59 -14.84 -26.91
C LEU A 531 7.15 -14.46 -28.33
N THR A 532 6.04 -15.03 -28.83
CA THR A 532 5.54 -14.81 -30.19
C THR A 532 4.47 -13.74 -30.27
N ASP A 533 3.92 -13.30 -29.15
CA ASP A 533 2.82 -12.35 -29.13
C ASP A 533 3.38 -10.92 -29.18
N ARG A 534 2.91 -10.14 -30.15
CA ARG A 534 3.24 -8.71 -30.21
C ARG A 534 2.12 -7.95 -29.53
N VAL A 535 2.43 -7.24 -28.45
CA VAL A 535 1.43 -6.59 -27.61
C VAL A 535 1.70 -5.10 -27.55
N THR A 536 0.64 -4.30 -27.66
CA THR A 536 0.73 -2.84 -27.56
C THR A 536 -0.28 -2.33 -26.55
N VAL A 537 0.18 -1.60 -25.54
CA VAL A 537 -0.65 -0.92 -24.56
C VAL A 537 -0.92 0.52 -25.02
N ARG A 538 -2.18 0.95 -24.97
CA ARG A 538 -2.58 2.32 -25.35
C ARG A 538 -3.80 2.81 -24.55
N GLY A 539 -4.03 4.12 -24.56
CA GLY A 539 -5.26 4.71 -24.03
C GLY A 539 -6.48 4.47 -24.92
N PRO A 540 -7.70 4.71 -24.40
CA PRO A 540 -8.94 4.59 -25.16
C PRO A 540 -9.03 5.68 -26.23
N ARG A 541 -9.80 5.39 -27.30
CA ARG A 541 -10.24 6.42 -28.25
C ARG A 541 -11.58 6.98 -27.77
N TYR A 542 -11.62 8.27 -27.44
CA TYR A 542 -12.87 8.94 -27.10
C TYR A 542 -13.57 9.46 -28.36
N VAL A 543 -14.88 9.23 -28.44
CA VAL A 543 -15.79 9.85 -29.39
C VAL A 543 -16.49 10.99 -28.66
N GLY A 544 -16.19 12.22 -29.07
CA GLY A 544 -16.73 13.44 -28.49
C GLY A 544 -18.21 13.61 -28.82
N LEU A 545 -19.04 13.97 -27.84
CA LEU A 545 -20.47 14.17 -28.00
C LEU A 545 -20.83 15.64 -27.74
N GLU A 546 -21.47 16.28 -28.72
CA GLU A 546 -22.27 17.48 -28.49
C GLU A 546 -23.74 17.07 -28.36
N VAL A 547 -24.33 17.32 -27.19
CA VAL A 547 -25.72 16.96 -26.90
C VAL A 547 -26.54 18.23 -26.74
N SER A 548 -27.63 18.36 -27.49
CA SER A 548 -28.59 19.44 -27.31
C SER A 548 -29.90 18.88 -26.77
N VAL A 549 -30.36 19.42 -25.65
CA VAL A 549 -31.57 19.00 -24.94
C VAL A 549 -32.54 20.17 -24.86
N ALA A 550 -33.74 20.00 -25.41
CA ALA A 550 -34.84 20.95 -25.22
C ALA A 550 -36.00 20.27 -24.48
N GLY A 551 -36.54 20.91 -23.45
CA GLY A 551 -37.57 20.30 -22.62
C GLY A 551 -38.40 21.28 -21.81
N ARG A 552 -39.25 20.73 -20.94
CA ARG A 552 -40.02 21.49 -19.97
C ARG A 552 -39.75 21.01 -18.56
N THR A 553 -39.66 21.96 -17.62
CA THR A 553 -39.60 21.64 -16.19
C THR A 553 -41.01 21.42 -15.62
N ARG A 554 -41.08 20.62 -14.55
CA ARG A 554 -42.30 20.46 -13.75
C ARG A 554 -42.65 21.78 -13.03
N PRO A 555 -43.93 22.03 -12.71
CA PRO A 555 -44.32 23.22 -11.94
C PRO A 555 -43.54 23.32 -10.62
N GLY A 556 -43.04 24.51 -10.30
CA GLY A 556 -42.26 24.76 -9.07
C GLY A 556 -40.74 24.66 -9.25
N PHE A 557 -40.25 24.09 -10.36
CA PHE A 557 -38.82 24.03 -10.66
C PHE A 557 -38.40 25.16 -11.62
N SER A 558 -37.27 25.80 -11.32
CA SER A 558 -36.69 26.90 -12.11
C SER A 558 -35.83 26.36 -13.25
N PRO A 559 -36.14 26.65 -14.53
CA PRO A 559 -35.36 26.14 -15.67
C PRO A 559 -33.85 26.39 -15.56
N ARG A 560 -33.45 27.64 -15.25
CA ARG A 560 -32.04 28.03 -15.15
C ARG A 560 -31.27 27.30 -14.04
N THR A 561 -31.97 26.84 -13.01
CA THR A 561 -31.34 26.16 -11.86
C THR A 561 -31.10 24.68 -12.15
N HIS A 562 -31.70 24.13 -13.22
CA HIS A 562 -31.60 22.70 -13.57
C HIS A 562 -30.88 22.44 -14.90
N GLU A 563 -30.33 23.48 -15.55
CA GLU A 563 -29.49 23.29 -16.75
C GLU A 563 -28.24 22.45 -16.41
N THR A 564 -27.55 22.77 -15.31
CA THR A 564 -26.40 21.99 -14.81
C THR A 564 -26.79 20.54 -14.48
N ALA A 565 -27.89 20.34 -13.77
CA ALA A 565 -28.35 18.99 -13.44
C ALA A 565 -28.67 18.12 -14.69
N VAL A 566 -29.11 18.74 -15.78
CA VAL A 566 -29.28 18.05 -17.07
C VAL A 566 -27.93 17.74 -17.71
N ALA A 567 -26.98 18.68 -17.70
CA ALA A 567 -25.62 18.45 -18.20
C ALA A 567 -24.93 17.31 -17.44
N ASP A 568 -24.93 17.36 -16.11
CA ASP A 568 -24.37 16.33 -15.23
C ASP A 568 -25.01 14.96 -15.48
N ALA A 569 -26.33 14.93 -15.72
CA ALA A 569 -27.03 13.69 -16.02
C ALA A 569 -26.65 13.09 -17.38
N VAL A 570 -26.39 13.92 -18.40
CA VAL A 570 -25.88 13.47 -19.70
C VAL A 570 -24.45 12.94 -19.55
N GLU A 571 -23.57 13.70 -18.90
CA GLU A 571 -22.18 13.33 -18.65
C GLU A 571 -22.07 12.04 -17.85
N SER A 572 -22.77 11.96 -16.72
CA SER A 572 -22.84 10.77 -15.87
C SER A 572 -23.38 9.55 -16.63
N ALA A 573 -24.36 9.72 -17.53
CA ALA A 573 -24.97 8.59 -18.25
C ALA A 573 -23.98 7.84 -19.15
N VAL A 574 -23.05 8.56 -19.77
CA VAL A 574 -22.05 8.02 -20.71
C VAL A 574 -20.64 7.98 -20.12
N HIS A 575 -20.48 8.34 -18.85
CA HIS A 575 -19.17 8.44 -18.20
C HIS A 575 -18.38 7.13 -18.31
N PRO A 576 -17.08 7.17 -18.67
CA PRO A 576 -16.24 5.99 -18.84
C PRO A 576 -16.14 5.09 -17.61
N LEU A 577 -16.24 5.65 -16.39
CA LEU A 577 -16.00 4.90 -15.15
C LEU A 577 -17.28 4.65 -14.32
N SER A 578 -18.31 5.48 -14.50
CA SER A 578 -19.53 5.46 -13.66
C SER A 578 -20.84 5.40 -14.45
N GLY A 579 -20.78 5.58 -15.77
CA GLY A 579 -21.96 5.55 -16.64
C GLY A 579 -22.53 4.15 -16.87
N GLY A 580 -23.49 4.04 -17.77
CA GLY A 580 -24.09 2.75 -18.10
C GLY A 580 -24.99 2.20 -16.99
N ALA A 581 -24.53 1.15 -16.29
CA ALA A 581 -25.24 0.54 -15.16
C ALA A 581 -24.57 0.86 -13.80
N GLY A 582 -23.58 1.76 -13.78
CA GLY A 582 -22.78 2.13 -12.61
C GLY A 582 -21.33 1.64 -12.67
N ASP A 583 -20.98 0.83 -13.67
CA ASP A 583 -19.66 0.23 -13.90
C ASP A 583 -18.89 0.85 -15.09
N GLY A 584 -19.37 2.02 -15.55
CA GLY A 584 -18.82 2.73 -16.70
C GLY A 584 -19.46 2.34 -18.02
N TRP A 585 -19.54 3.29 -18.96
CA TRP A 585 -20.11 3.00 -20.28
C TRP A 585 -19.32 1.87 -20.99
N PRO A 586 -19.96 0.78 -21.45
CA PRO A 586 -19.23 -0.34 -22.05
C PRO A 586 -18.50 0.05 -23.35
N PHE A 587 -17.27 -0.45 -23.53
CA PHE A 587 -16.52 -0.30 -24.78
C PHE A 587 -17.32 -0.81 -25.98
N GLY A 588 -17.24 -0.10 -27.12
CA GLY A 588 -17.91 -0.49 -28.36
C GLY A 588 -19.44 -0.39 -28.35
N LYS A 589 -20.05 -0.08 -27.19
CA LYS A 589 -21.51 -0.07 -27.08
C LYS A 589 -22.11 1.20 -27.68
N THR A 590 -23.06 0.99 -28.59
CA THR A 590 -23.84 2.05 -29.24
C THR A 590 -24.67 2.85 -28.24
N LEU A 591 -24.68 4.18 -28.40
CA LEU A 591 -25.53 5.10 -27.64
C LEU A 591 -26.76 5.46 -28.48
N SER A 592 -27.94 5.24 -27.93
CA SER A 592 -29.21 5.67 -28.54
C SER A 592 -29.78 6.87 -27.79
N GLY A 593 -30.28 7.88 -28.50
CA GLY A 593 -30.93 9.06 -27.92
C GLY A 593 -32.09 8.74 -26.98
N ALA A 594 -32.88 7.71 -27.28
CA ALA A 594 -33.95 7.22 -26.39
C ALA A 594 -33.45 6.88 -24.97
N ARG A 595 -32.26 6.28 -24.85
CA ARG A 595 -31.66 5.93 -23.54
C ARG A 595 -31.27 7.17 -22.75
N LEU A 596 -30.74 8.20 -23.41
CA LEU A 596 -30.47 9.49 -22.76
C LEU A 596 -31.77 10.18 -22.37
N ALA A 597 -32.78 10.18 -23.24
CA ALA A 597 -34.09 10.75 -22.94
C ALA A 597 -34.74 10.08 -21.72
N ASP A 598 -34.67 8.75 -21.61
CA ASP A 598 -35.15 8.00 -20.44
C ASP A 598 -34.41 8.46 -19.17
N ARG A 599 -33.07 8.54 -19.21
CA ARG A 599 -32.26 8.97 -18.06
C ARG A 599 -32.58 10.40 -17.63
N LEU A 600 -32.84 11.29 -18.58
CA LEU A 600 -33.22 12.68 -18.32
C LEU A 600 -34.66 12.80 -17.79
N ALA A 601 -35.56 11.92 -18.21
CA ALA A 601 -36.95 11.89 -17.73
C ALA A 601 -37.05 11.48 -16.24
N ASP A 602 -36.06 10.74 -15.74
CA ASP A 602 -35.96 10.35 -14.32
C ASP A 602 -35.62 11.53 -13.40
N LEU A 603 -35.13 12.65 -13.94
CA LEU A 603 -34.83 13.84 -13.13
C LEU A 603 -36.13 14.46 -12.56
N GLU A 604 -36.15 14.73 -11.26
CA GLU A 604 -37.32 15.27 -10.56
C GLU A 604 -37.77 16.64 -11.11
N ALA A 605 -36.85 17.41 -11.70
CA ALA A 605 -37.18 18.72 -12.26
C ALA A 605 -37.85 18.64 -13.64
N ILE A 606 -37.75 17.53 -14.39
CA ILE A 606 -38.10 17.47 -15.81
C ILE A 606 -39.52 16.89 -16.03
N ASP A 607 -40.43 17.65 -16.64
CA ASP A 607 -41.78 17.18 -17.03
C ASP A 607 -41.72 16.33 -18.30
N ARG A 608 -41.04 16.84 -19.33
CA ARG A 608 -40.86 16.16 -20.62
C ARG A 608 -39.66 16.70 -21.38
N ILE A 609 -39.02 15.83 -22.17
CA ILE A 609 -38.08 16.21 -23.22
C ILE A 609 -38.86 16.39 -24.53
N THR A 610 -38.65 17.50 -25.22
CA THR A 610 -39.30 17.83 -26.50
C THR A 610 -38.40 17.60 -27.71
N ASP A 611 -37.10 17.75 -27.54
CA ASP A 611 -36.11 17.53 -28.60
C ASP A 611 -34.79 17.08 -27.93
N LEU A 612 -34.14 16.08 -28.53
CA LEU A 612 -32.82 15.62 -28.13
C LEU A 612 -32.04 15.31 -29.39
N SER A 613 -30.93 16.02 -29.61
CA SER A 613 -30.04 15.76 -30.73
C SER A 613 -28.62 15.48 -30.25
N ILE A 614 -27.97 14.54 -30.92
CA ILE A 614 -26.61 14.11 -30.62
C ILE A 614 -25.78 14.33 -31.88
N THR A 615 -24.69 15.07 -31.75
CA THR A 615 -23.65 15.17 -32.77
C THR A 615 -22.39 14.50 -32.23
N ALA A 616 -21.84 13.56 -32.98
CA ALA A 616 -20.63 12.84 -32.60
C ALA A 616 -19.42 13.30 -33.42
N HIS A 617 -18.35 13.69 -32.72
CA HIS A 617 -17.05 14.04 -33.30
C HIS A 617 -16.16 12.79 -33.28
N GLY A 618 -16.36 11.97 -34.30
CA GLY A 618 -15.81 10.61 -34.39
C GLY A 618 -16.90 9.54 -34.26
N GLY A 619 -16.59 8.29 -34.62
CA GLY A 619 -17.59 7.22 -34.67
C GLY A 619 -18.48 7.26 -35.93
N THR A 620 -19.55 6.48 -35.94
CA THR A 620 -20.49 6.37 -37.07
C THR A 620 -21.93 6.60 -36.59
N MET A 621 -22.60 7.61 -37.14
CA MET A 621 -24.04 7.78 -36.96
C MET A 621 -24.79 6.65 -37.67
N VAL A 622 -25.55 5.86 -36.92
CA VAL A 622 -26.38 4.77 -37.46
C VAL A 622 -27.72 5.33 -37.96
N ASP A 623 -28.26 6.30 -37.23
CA ASP A 623 -29.42 7.12 -37.57
C ASP A 623 -29.28 8.51 -36.89
N GLU A 624 -30.32 9.35 -36.93
CA GLU A 624 -30.28 10.73 -36.39
C GLU A 624 -30.04 10.82 -34.87
N GLU A 625 -30.25 9.73 -34.12
CA GLU A 625 -30.15 9.72 -32.65
C GLU A 625 -29.23 8.62 -32.11
N THR A 626 -28.66 7.77 -32.97
CA THR A 626 -27.90 6.59 -32.57
C THR A 626 -26.45 6.67 -33.05
N VAL A 627 -25.52 6.66 -32.10
CA VAL A 627 -24.08 6.74 -32.35
C VAL A 627 -23.43 5.39 -32.08
N ALA A 628 -22.78 4.81 -33.10
CA ALA A 628 -21.94 3.62 -32.97
C ALA A 628 -20.45 4.01 -32.90
N ILE A 629 -19.69 3.24 -32.12
CA ILE A 629 -18.25 3.44 -31.89
C ILE A 629 -17.51 2.11 -32.03
N ASP A 630 -16.18 2.17 -32.21
CA ASP A 630 -15.37 0.95 -32.36
C ASP A 630 -15.29 0.14 -31.05
N ASP A 631 -14.99 -1.15 -31.16
CA ASP A 631 -14.96 -2.13 -30.05
C ASP A 631 -14.10 -1.74 -28.84
N ALA A 632 -13.12 -0.84 -29.00
CA ALA A 632 -12.26 -0.31 -27.93
C ALA A 632 -12.38 1.20 -27.72
N ALA A 633 -13.41 1.83 -28.28
CA ALA A 633 -13.70 3.25 -28.09
C ALA A 633 -14.71 3.47 -26.96
N LEU A 634 -14.71 4.69 -26.43
CA LEU A 634 -15.63 5.18 -25.40
C LEU A 634 -16.21 6.54 -25.83
N PHE A 635 -17.25 6.99 -25.14
CA PHE A 635 -17.78 8.34 -25.32
C PHE A 635 -17.13 9.31 -24.32
N ALA A 636 -17.00 10.56 -24.72
CA ALA A 636 -16.75 11.70 -23.84
C ALA A 636 -17.69 12.84 -24.26
N VAL A 637 -18.22 13.59 -23.31
CA VAL A 637 -19.10 14.72 -23.62
C VAL A 637 -18.24 15.96 -23.82
N ASP A 638 -18.33 16.58 -24.99
CA ASP A 638 -17.59 17.81 -25.29
C ASP A 638 -18.40 19.04 -24.90
N SER A 639 -19.73 19.00 -25.08
CA SER A 639 -20.63 20.04 -24.59
C SER A 639 -22.08 19.58 -24.50
N VAL A 640 -22.80 20.15 -23.54
CA VAL A 640 -24.26 20.02 -23.42
C VAL A 640 -24.91 21.39 -23.55
N ARG A 641 -25.84 21.54 -24.49
CA ARG A 641 -26.69 22.74 -24.62
C ARG A 641 -28.09 22.42 -24.12
N VAL A 642 -28.59 23.23 -23.20
CA VAL A 642 -29.88 22.99 -22.53
C VAL A 642 -30.82 24.17 -22.78
N ASP A 643 -32.00 23.93 -23.37
CA ASP A 643 -33.13 24.89 -23.49
C ASP A 643 -34.35 24.36 -22.72
N LEU A 644 -34.47 24.73 -21.45
CA LEU A 644 -35.61 24.37 -20.61
C LEU A 644 -36.64 25.50 -20.53
N ARG A 645 -37.92 25.13 -20.70
CA ARG A 645 -39.04 26.07 -20.53
C ARG A 645 -39.90 25.71 -19.34
N GLY A 646 -40.26 26.71 -18.53
CA GLY A 646 -41.20 26.51 -17.43
C GLY A 646 -42.58 26.11 -17.93
N SER A 647 -43.28 25.25 -17.18
CA SER A 647 -44.70 25.02 -17.40
C SER A 647 -45.48 26.29 -17.01
N ASN A 648 -45.80 27.15 -17.97
CA ASN A 648 -46.79 28.21 -17.73
C ASN A 648 -48.12 27.52 -17.41
N GLY A 649 -48.60 27.70 -16.19
CA GLY A 649 -49.95 27.31 -15.79
C GLY A 649 -50.93 27.97 -16.74
N VAL A 650 -51.64 27.16 -17.53
CA VAL A 650 -52.92 27.60 -18.08
C VAL A 650 -53.86 27.65 -16.89
N SER A 651 -54.18 28.87 -16.47
CA SER A 651 -55.19 29.18 -15.47
C SER A 651 -56.55 28.59 -15.80
#